data_AF-A0A2K5Y3R4-F1
#
_entry.id   AF-A0A2K5Y3R4-F1
#
_cell.length_a   1.000
_cell.length_b   1.000
_cell.length_c   1.000
_cell.angle_alpha   90.00
_cell.angle_beta   90.00
_cell.angle_gamma   90.00
#
_symmetry.space_group_name_H-M   'P 1'
#
loop_
_entity.id
_entity.type
_entity.pdbx_description
1 polymer ?
#
loop_
_entity_poly.entity_id
_entity_poly.type
_entity_poly.pdbx_seq_one_letter_code
_entity_poly.pdbx_strand_id
1 'polypeptide(L)'
;MQSLWKILTVAPLFLLLSLQSSASPAYSDLSRPSYSNGHTCVGCVLVVSVIEQLAQVHNSTVHASMERLCSYLPEKLFLKTTCYLVIDKFGSDIIKLLSADMNADVVCHTLEFCKQNTGQPLCHLYPLPKETWKFTLEKARRIVKKSPILRYSRSGSDICSLPILAKICQKIKSAIEQSVPFKDVDSDKYSVFPTLRGYHWRGRDCNDSDESVYPGRRPDNWDVHQDSNCNGIWGIDPKDGIPYEKKFCEGSQPRGIILLGDSAGAHFHISPEWITASQMSLNSFINLPTALTDELDWPQLSGVTGFLDSTVGIEEKSIYLRLWKRNHCNHRDYQNISRNGASSRNLKKFIESLSRNKMLDYPAIVIYAMIGNDVCNGKSDPVPAMTTPEKLYSNIMQTLKHLNSHLPDGSHVILYGLPDGTFLWDNLHNRYHPLGQLNKDVTYAHLYSFLNCLQVSPCHGWMSSNKTLRTLTSERAEQLSNTLKKIAASEKFTNFDLFYMDFAFHEIIQEWQKRGGQPWQLIEPVDGFHPNERKSVLLKGMLMTSQTLDNQEWTQLTSWVKGNLTCDSRTREWLCCCLRIVSGRRCSSSGPKSWERRIHSTPRLNRCLETKAGTEPLRSMHPWGAQGGRGVGKLIPQTLWGLLRHRPKGVSFSSIFAKCLSLNEEHMWMTVQCCVLLGSVTLPLFLK
;
A
#
# COMPACT_ATOMS: atom_id res chain seq x y z
N MET A 1 23.45 35.97 30.37
CA MET A 1 22.76 35.06 29.41
C MET A 1 23.71 33.95 28.91
N GLN A 2 24.25 33.08 29.77
CA GLN A 2 25.14 31.97 29.34
C GLN A 2 24.75 30.58 29.88
N SER A 3 23.75 30.48 30.76
CA SER A 3 23.30 29.20 31.34
C SER A 3 22.28 28.45 30.47
N LEU A 4 21.33 29.19 29.83
CA LEU A 4 20.22 28.61 29.06
C LEU A 4 20.64 27.68 27.90
N TRP A 5 21.82 27.90 27.30
CA TRP A 5 22.26 27.13 26.13
C TRP A 5 22.72 25.71 26.48
N LYS A 6 23.11 25.44 27.74
CA LYS A 6 23.50 24.10 28.23
C LYS A 6 22.33 23.25 28.73
N ILE A 7 21.10 23.78 28.74
CA ILE A 7 19.89 23.09 29.23
C ILE A 7 19.06 22.53 28.06
N LEU A 8 19.19 23.12 26.86
CA LEU A 8 18.53 22.66 25.63
C LEU A 8 19.13 21.36 25.04
N THR A 9 20.30 20.91 25.51
CA THR A 9 21.04 19.77 24.94
C THR A 9 20.50 18.39 25.31
N VAL A 10 19.72 18.27 26.39
CA VAL A 10 19.15 17.00 26.87
C VAL A 10 17.71 16.79 26.37
N ALA A 11 17.13 17.82 25.74
CA ALA A 11 15.77 17.88 25.19
C ALA A 11 15.21 16.68 24.38
N PRO A 12 15.99 15.82 23.70
CA PRO A 12 15.40 14.81 22.78
C PRO A 12 15.32 13.40 23.37
N LEU A 13 16.05 13.11 24.45
CA LEU A 13 16.66 11.79 24.70
C LEU A 13 15.68 10.63 24.94
N PHE A 14 14.41 10.92 25.22
CA PHE A 14 13.39 9.93 25.61
C PHE A 14 12.18 9.86 24.68
N LEU A 15 12.01 10.80 23.74
CA LEU A 15 10.93 10.76 22.74
C LEU A 15 11.11 9.60 21.75
N LEU A 16 12.35 9.34 21.33
CA LEU A 16 12.67 8.26 20.39
C LEU A 16 12.45 6.86 20.99
N LEU A 17 12.54 6.72 22.31
CA LEU A 17 12.27 5.46 23.04
C LEU A 17 10.78 5.19 23.25
N SER A 18 9.89 6.19 23.06
CA SER A 18 8.44 5.99 23.16
C SER A 18 7.77 5.73 21.79
N LEU A 19 8.38 6.15 20.67
CA LEU A 19 7.87 5.84 19.32
C LEU A 19 7.88 4.33 18.97
N GLN A 20 8.68 3.50 19.64
CA GLN A 20 8.69 2.04 19.38
C GLN A 20 7.40 1.31 19.79
N SER A 21 6.43 2.00 20.42
CA SER A 21 5.16 1.39 20.83
C SER A 21 4.09 1.32 19.73
N SER A 22 4.26 2.00 18.59
CA SER A 22 3.25 2.06 17.51
C SER A 22 2.99 0.70 16.85
N ALA A 23 4.01 -0.13 16.67
CA ALA A 23 3.91 -1.47 16.05
C ALA A 23 3.22 -2.53 16.92
N SER A 24 2.78 -2.19 18.15
CA SER A 24 2.05 -3.11 19.05
C SER A 24 0.57 -2.70 19.17
N PRO A 25 -0.38 -3.65 19.28
CA PRO A 25 -1.80 -3.33 19.38
C PRO A 25 -2.08 -2.50 20.63
N ALA A 26 -2.68 -1.32 20.45
CA ALA A 26 -2.92 -0.31 21.50
C ALA A 26 -3.96 -0.72 22.56
N TYR A 27 -3.58 -1.70 23.39
CA TYR A 27 -4.29 -2.11 24.60
C TYR A 27 -3.85 -1.25 25.78
N SER A 28 -4.62 -0.18 25.97
CA SER A 28 -4.53 0.73 27.11
C SER A 28 -5.08 0.04 28.36
N ASP A 29 -4.21 -0.63 29.10
CA ASP A 29 -4.50 -1.20 30.42
C ASP A 29 -3.34 -0.88 31.38
N LEU A 30 -3.66 -0.53 32.62
CA LEU A 30 -2.66 -0.09 33.59
C LEU A 30 -1.98 -1.32 34.23
N SER A 31 -0.69 -1.17 34.55
CA SER A 31 0.15 -2.14 35.28
C SER A 31 0.56 -3.42 34.52
N ARG A 32 1.67 -3.36 33.77
CA ARG A 32 2.62 -4.50 33.64
C ARG A 32 4.03 -4.04 33.23
N PRO A 33 5.08 -4.26 34.05
CA PRO A 33 6.46 -3.87 33.72
C PRO A 33 7.14 -4.66 32.59
N SER A 34 6.41 -5.51 31.86
CA SER A 34 6.99 -6.49 30.93
C SER A 34 7.13 -6.00 29.49
N TYR A 35 6.18 -5.21 28.98
CA TYR A 35 6.08 -4.86 27.55
C TYR A 35 7.22 -3.96 27.07
N SER A 36 7.72 -3.06 27.92
CA SER A 36 8.80 -2.14 27.58
C SER A 36 10.18 -2.80 27.46
N ASN A 37 10.45 -3.90 28.20
CA ASN A 37 11.76 -4.56 28.14
C ASN A 37 11.99 -5.29 26.80
N GLY A 38 10.93 -5.79 26.15
CA GLY A 38 11.02 -6.50 24.88
C GLY A 38 11.56 -5.60 23.76
N HIS A 39 10.89 -4.48 23.51
CA HIS A 39 11.32 -3.48 22.52
C HIS A 39 12.70 -2.89 22.84
N THR A 40 12.97 -2.62 24.12
CA THR A 40 14.30 -2.18 24.60
C THR A 40 15.42 -3.18 24.25
N CYS A 41 15.15 -4.48 24.40
CA CYS A 41 16.09 -5.55 24.05
C CYS A 41 16.33 -5.62 22.53
N VAL A 42 15.27 -5.59 21.70
CA VAL A 42 15.39 -5.54 20.23
C VAL A 42 16.20 -4.33 19.77
N GLY A 43 15.91 -3.13 20.31
CA GLY A 43 16.62 -1.91 19.98
C GLY A 43 18.11 -1.96 20.34
N CYS A 44 18.45 -2.51 21.51
CA CYS A 44 19.85 -2.71 21.90
C CYS A 44 20.57 -3.69 20.95
N VAL A 45 19.99 -4.87 20.70
CA VAL A 45 20.63 -5.90 19.86
C VAL A 45 20.86 -5.38 18.45
N LEU A 46 19.87 -4.70 17.85
CA LEU A 46 19.99 -4.06 16.54
C LEU A 46 21.15 -3.04 16.49
N VAL A 47 21.22 -2.11 17.45
CA VAL A 47 22.26 -1.07 17.47
C VAL A 47 23.65 -1.65 17.67
N VAL A 48 23.82 -2.60 18.59
CA VAL A 48 25.12 -3.27 18.81
C VAL A 48 25.56 -4.07 17.58
N SER A 49 24.62 -4.76 16.92
CA SER A 49 24.89 -5.50 15.68
C SER A 49 25.37 -4.57 14.56
N VAL A 50 24.73 -3.41 14.38
CA VAL A 50 25.15 -2.42 13.37
C VAL A 50 26.55 -1.87 13.69
N ILE A 51 26.86 -1.58 14.96
CA ILE A 51 28.20 -1.11 15.37
C ILE A 51 29.27 -2.18 15.10
N GLU A 52 28.99 -3.44 15.42
CA GLU A 52 29.90 -4.58 15.18
C GLU A 52 30.15 -4.77 13.67
N GLN A 53 29.09 -4.72 12.86
CA GLN A 53 29.20 -4.89 11.41
C GLN A 53 29.88 -3.69 10.72
N LEU A 54 29.69 -2.46 11.21
CA LEU A 54 30.46 -1.30 10.74
C LEU A 54 31.96 -1.42 11.06
N ALA A 55 32.31 -2.05 12.19
CA ALA A 55 33.71 -2.34 12.53
C ALA A 55 34.32 -3.36 11.57
N GLN A 56 33.57 -4.41 11.24
CA GLN A 56 33.96 -5.45 10.27
C GLN A 56 34.09 -4.88 8.84
N VAL A 57 33.07 -4.19 8.33
CA VAL A 57 33.00 -3.62 6.96
C VAL A 57 34.12 -2.63 6.69
N HIS A 58 34.49 -1.80 7.65
CA HIS A 58 35.51 -0.76 7.49
C HIS A 58 36.87 -1.11 8.10
N ASN A 59 37.06 -2.34 8.61
CA ASN A 59 38.25 -2.78 9.35
C ASN A 59 38.72 -1.73 10.39
N SER A 60 37.77 -1.25 11.20
CA SER A 60 37.97 -0.11 12.11
C SER A 60 37.53 -0.43 13.53
N THR A 61 38.09 0.29 14.53
CA THR A 61 37.74 0.04 15.93
C THR A 61 36.25 0.25 16.21
N VAL A 62 35.75 -0.41 17.25
CA VAL A 62 34.36 -0.24 17.73
C VAL A 62 34.03 1.25 17.97
N HIS A 63 34.96 2.00 18.59
CA HIS A 63 34.80 3.45 18.80
C HIS A 63 34.69 4.22 17.46
N ALA A 64 35.56 3.95 16.49
CA ALA A 64 35.50 4.60 15.17
C ALA A 64 34.20 4.25 14.41
N SER A 65 33.63 3.09 14.70
CA SER A 65 32.38 2.60 14.09
C SER A 65 31.13 3.20 14.73
N MET A 66 31.17 3.45 16.05
CA MET A 66 30.19 4.27 16.76
C MET A 66 30.18 5.72 16.26
N GLU A 67 31.37 6.35 16.18
CA GLU A 67 31.56 7.70 15.62
C GLU A 67 30.98 7.79 14.21
N ARG A 68 31.33 6.83 13.33
CA ARG A 68 30.80 6.72 11.98
C ARG A 68 29.26 6.66 11.97
N LEU A 69 28.66 5.77 12.76
CA LEU A 69 27.20 5.63 12.86
C LEU A 69 26.53 6.95 13.28
N CYS A 70 27.01 7.61 14.34
CA CYS A 70 26.43 8.89 14.75
C CYS A 70 26.67 10.00 13.74
N SER A 71 27.81 10.03 13.03
CA SER A 71 28.09 11.00 11.97
C SER A 71 27.12 10.89 10.77
N TYR A 72 26.54 9.70 10.53
CA TYR A 72 25.57 9.47 9.46
C TYR A 72 24.14 9.86 9.84
N LEU A 73 23.85 10.09 11.13
CA LEU A 73 22.51 10.48 11.57
C LEU A 73 22.24 11.99 11.35
N PRO A 74 20.99 12.38 11.06
CA PRO A 74 20.61 13.79 10.96
C PRO A 74 20.66 14.54 12.29
N GLU A 75 20.89 15.85 12.22
CA GLU A 75 20.63 16.79 13.34
C GLU A 75 19.12 17.01 13.58
N LYS A 76 18.28 16.72 12.56
CA LYS A 76 16.81 16.77 12.68
C LYS A 76 16.34 15.74 13.72
N LEU A 77 15.36 16.14 14.53
CA LEU A 77 14.92 15.40 15.74
C LEU A 77 16.07 15.08 16.72
N PHE A 78 17.22 15.76 16.58
CA PHE A 78 18.44 15.58 17.38
C PHE A 78 19.01 14.16 17.38
N LEU A 79 18.70 13.34 16.37
CA LEU A 79 19.08 11.91 16.29
C LEU A 79 20.58 11.71 16.52
N LYS A 80 21.41 12.53 15.87
CA LYS A 80 22.87 12.55 16.03
C LYS A 80 23.32 12.91 17.45
N THR A 81 22.79 13.99 18.03
CA THR A 81 23.09 14.37 19.43
C THR A 81 22.71 13.26 20.42
N THR A 82 21.55 12.62 20.23
CA THR A 82 21.13 11.47 21.05
C THR A 82 22.07 10.28 20.88
N CYS A 83 22.53 10.00 19.67
CA CYS A 83 23.50 8.94 19.39
C CYS A 83 24.84 9.18 20.11
N TYR A 84 25.38 10.40 20.04
CA TYR A 84 26.60 10.78 20.77
C TYR A 84 26.46 10.63 22.29
N LEU A 85 25.33 11.05 22.86
CA LEU A 85 25.04 10.86 24.30
C LEU A 85 24.86 9.39 24.69
N VAL A 86 24.56 8.48 23.74
CA VAL A 86 24.58 7.03 23.95
C VAL A 86 26.02 6.48 23.89
N ILE A 87 26.90 7.00 23.04
CA ILE A 87 28.34 6.69 23.07
C ILE A 87 28.94 7.10 24.41
N ASP A 88 28.75 8.36 24.84
CA ASP A 88 29.26 8.88 26.11
C ASP A 88 28.83 8.01 27.30
N LYS A 89 27.58 7.53 27.27
CA LYS A 89 26.98 6.78 28.38
C LYS A 89 27.25 5.27 28.36
N PHE A 90 27.44 4.64 27.19
CA PHE A 90 27.54 3.17 27.09
C PHE A 90 28.73 2.66 26.26
N GLY A 91 29.30 3.50 25.40
CA GLY A 91 30.34 3.12 24.43
C GLY A 91 31.55 2.45 25.08
N SER A 92 32.02 2.95 26.23
CA SER A 92 33.14 2.36 26.96
C SER A 92 32.94 0.88 27.31
N ASP A 93 31.72 0.46 27.66
CA ASP A 93 31.43 -0.93 28.01
C ASP A 93 31.13 -1.79 26.78
N ILE A 94 30.44 -1.24 25.77
CA ILE A 94 30.21 -1.91 24.49
C ILE A 94 31.56 -2.21 23.81
N ILE A 95 32.52 -1.27 23.84
CA ILE A 95 33.89 -1.48 23.35
C ILE A 95 34.56 -2.67 24.07
N LYS A 96 34.56 -2.70 25.41
CA LYS A 96 35.20 -3.79 26.18
C LYS A 96 34.58 -5.16 25.91
N LEU A 97 33.27 -5.21 25.64
CA LEU A 97 32.54 -6.46 25.40
C LEU A 97 32.73 -6.95 23.96
N LEU A 98 32.58 -6.08 22.95
CA LEU A 98 32.85 -6.44 21.55
C LEU A 98 34.33 -6.81 21.33
N SER A 99 35.28 -6.12 22.00
CA SER A 99 36.70 -6.50 22.01
C SER A 99 37.03 -7.74 22.85
N ALA A 100 36.02 -8.46 23.36
CA ALA A 100 36.15 -9.75 24.04
C ALA A 100 35.27 -10.83 23.38
N ASP A 101 34.98 -10.66 22.08
CA ASP A 101 34.19 -11.56 21.22
C ASP A 101 32.77 -11.85 21.75
N MET A 102 32.17 -10.89 22.47
CA MET A 102 30.79 -10.99 22.96
C MET A 102 29.81 -10.47 21.90
N ASN A 103 28.96 -11.33 21.35
CA ASN A 103 27.95 -10.91 20.38
C ASN A 103 26.89 -9.95 20.98
N ALA A 104 26.10 -9.33 20.10
CA ALA A 104 25.07 -8.35 20.49
C ALA A 104 24.08 -8.84 21.57
N ASP A 105 23.69 -10.13 21.57
CA ASP A 105 22.84 -10.69 22.62
C ASP A 105 23.55 -10.66 24.00
N VAL A 106 24.79 -11.16 24.07
CA VAL A 106 25.58 -11.15 25.31
C VAL A 106 25.80 -9.71 25.80
N VAL A 107 26.09 -8.78 24.90
CA VAL A 107 26.24 -7.35 25.23
C VAL A 107 24.96 -6.81 25.87
N CYS A 108 23.81 -7.02 25.24
CA CYS A 108 22.54 -6.42 25.68
C CYS A 108 21.95 -7.07 26.94
N HIS A 109 22.21 -8.36 27.19
CA HIS A 109 21.92 -9.00 28.49
C HIS A 109 22.93 -8.59 29.59
N THR A 110 24.18 -8.28 29.23
CA THR A 110 25.20 -7.78 30.18
C THR A 110 24.90 -6.35 30.64
N LEU A 111 24.37 -5.52 29.75
CA LEU A 111 23.97 -4.14 30.00
C LEU A 111 22.53 -3.99 30.52
N GLU A 112 21.85 -5.10 30.83
CA GLU A 112 20.48 -5.16 31.39
C GLU A 112 19.38 -4.50 30.51
N PHE A 113 19.65 -4.28 29.21
CA PHE A 113 18.64 -3.88 28.23
C PHE A 113 17.74 -5.08 27.85
N CYS A 114 18.37 -6.25 27.66
CA CYS A 114 17.71 -7.54 27.66
C CYS A 114 17.71 -8.11 29.08
N LYS A 115 16.60 -8.74 29.49
CA LYS A 115 16.43 -9.32 30.83
C LYS A 115 15.83 -10.71 30.73
N GLN A 116 16.47 -11.67 31.37
CA GLN A 116 15.94 -13.02 31.56
C GLN A 116 15.34 -13.14 32.97
N ASN A 117 14.02 -13.19 33.08
CA ASN A 117 13.36 -13.46 34.36
C ASN A 117 13.42 -14.94 34.72
N THR A 118 13.39 -15.26 36.01
CA THR A 118 13.38 -16.66 36.49
C THR A 118 12.24 -17.45 35.87
N GLY A 119 12.56 -18.59 35.24
CA GLY A 119 11.59 -19.45 34.57
C GLY A 119 11.26 -19.07 33.12
N GLN A 120 11.79 -17.96 32.58
CA GLN A 120 11.66 -17.63 31.16
C GLN A 120 12.84 -18.21 30.34
N PRO A 121 12.58 -18.65 29.08
CA PRO A 121 13.63 -19.05 28.17
C PRO A 121 14.59 -17.89 27.89
N LEU A 122 15.81 -18.22 27.48
CA LEU A 122 16.74 -17.22 26.97
C LEU A 122 16.29 -16.75 25.60
N CYS A 123 16.02 -15.45 25.45
CA CYS A 123 15.81 -14.83 24.14
C CYS A 123 17.15 -14.36 23.58
N HIS A 124 17.48 -14.81 22.37
CA HIS A 124 18.68 -14.49 21.62
C HIS A 124 18.36 -14.41 20.11
N LEU A 125 19.07 -13.56 19.37
CA LEU A 125 18.94 -13.43 17.91
C LEU A 125 20.02 -14.21 17.16
N TYR A 126 21.22 -14.27 17.72
CA TYR A 126 22.39 -14.92 17.15
C TYR A 126 22.52 -16.37 17.65
N PRO A 127 23.31 -17.22 16.97
CA PRO A 127 23.69 -18.53 17.50
C PRO A 127 24.32 -18.40 18.90
N LEU A 128 23.98 -19.32 19.80
CA LEU A 128 24.52 -19.32 21.16
C LEU A 128 26.05 -19.56 21.16
N PRO A 129 26.79 -18.99 22.14
CA PRO A 129 28.22 -19.23 22.27
C PRO A 129 28.58 -20.72 22.45
N LYS A 130 29.82 -21.08 22.09
CA LYS A 130 30.38 -22.43 22.34
C LYS A 130 30.54 -22.74 23.83
N GLU A 131 30.84 -21.71 24.63
CA GLU A 131 30.82 -21.77 26.10
C GLU A 131 29.36 -21.65 26.59
N THR A 132 29.03 -22.22 27.75
CA THR A 132 27.65 -22.08 28.29
C THR A 132 27.26 -20.62 28.44
N TRP A 133 26.00 -20.28 28.11
CA TRP A 133 25.49 -18.90 28.20
C TRP A 133 25.75 -18.27 29.57
N LYS A 134 25.49 -19.01 30.66
CA LYS A 134 25.73 -18.54 32.03
C LYS A 134 27.20 -18.14 32.25
N PHE A 135 28.14 -18.97 31.83
CA PHE A 135 29.57 -18.67 31.96
C PHE A 135 29.99 -17.47 31.10
N THR A 136 29.48 -17.39 29.87
CA THR A 136 29.74 -16.28 28.95
C THR A 136 29.22 -14.95 29.52
N LEU A 137 27.99 -14.95 30.05
CA LEU A 137 27.37 -13.78 30.69
C LEU A 137 28.08 -13.41 32.02
N GLU A 138 28.57 -14.37 32.78
CA GLU A 138 29.43 -14.11 33.95
C GLU A 138 30.78 -13.49 33.55
N LYS A 139 31.43 -13.98 32.49
CA LYS A 139 32.67 -13.44 31.91
C LYS A 139 32.47 -12.00 31.44
N ALA A 140 31.40 -11.73 30.69
CA ALA A 140 30.98 -10.40 30.26
C ALA A 140 30.71 -9.46 31.45
N ARG A 141 29.91 -9.88 32.44
CA ARG A 141 29.66 -9.11 33.66
C ARG A 141 30.92 -8.84 34.50
N ARG A 142 31.92 -9.73 34.47
CA ARG A 142 33.23 -9.50 35.12
C ARG A 142 34.04 -8.41 34.42
N ILE A 143 34.00 -8.34 33.07
CA ILE A 143 34.67 -7.30 32.27
C ILE A 143 34.14 -5.90 32.62
N VAL A 144 32.83 -5.73 32.71
CA VAL A 144 32.20 -4.43 33.03
C VAL A 144 32.00 -4.16 34.53
N LYS A 145 32.45 -5.05 35.43
CA LYS A 145 32.17 -4.99 36.89
C LYS A 145 32.60 -3.68 37.58
N LYS A 146 33.57 -2.95 37.02
CA LYS A 146 34.05 -1.65 37.54
C LYS A 146 33.35 -0.43 36.91
N SER A 147 32.36 -0.64 36.04
CA SER A 147 31.66 0.43 35.33
C SER A 147 30.75 1.26 36.25
N PRO A 148 30.73 2.60 36.13
CA PRO A 148 29.75 3.45 36.81
C PRO A 148 28.30 3.15 36.39
N ILE A 149 28.10 2.63 35.18
CA ILE A 149 26.79 2.49 34.53
C ILE A 149 25.88 1.50 35.28
N LEU A 150 26.47 0.43 35.83
CA LEU A 150 25.78 -0.57 36.66
C LEU A 150 25.20 -0.01 37.97
N ARG A 151 25.52 1.23 38.36
CA ARG A 151 24.88 1.94 39.49
C ARG A 151 23.72 2.84 39.07
N TYR A 152 23.55 3.14 37.77
CA TYR A 152 22.60 4.15 37.28
C TYR A 152 21.22 3.59 36.89
N SER A 153 20.74 2.58 37.63
CA SER A 153 19.37 2.11 37.53
C SER A 153 18.43 3.07 38.27
N ARG A 154 17.34 3.49 37.62
CA ARG A 154 16.38 4.53 38.05
C ARG A 154 16.90 5.99 38.05
N SER A 155 17.04 6.56 36.86
CA SER A 155 16.65 7.96 36.65
C SER A 155 16.02 8.12 35.27
N GLY A 156 14.69 8.18 35.25
CA GLY A 156 13.87 8.36 34.05
C GLY A 156 13.20 9.72 34.08
N SER A 157 13.97 10.78 33.87
CA SER A 157 13.44 12.12 33.62
C SER A 157 13.01 12.23 32.16
N ASP A 158 11.77 11.82 31.88
CA ASP A 158 11.07 12.12 30.62
C ASP A 158 11.11 13.62 30.35
N ILE A 159 11.44 14.01 29.12
CA ILE A 159 11.57 15.43 28.77
C ILE A 159 10.24 16.18 28.79
N CYS A 160 9.14 15.46 28.63
CA CYS A 160 7.80 16.01 28.73
C CYS A 160 7.42 16.41 30.17
N SER A 161 8.33 16.21 31.15
CA SER A 161 8.26 16.84 32.49
C SER A 161 8.72 18.30 32.53
N LEU A 162 9.43 18.81 31.52
CA LEU A 162 9.83 20.23 31.46
C LEU A 162 8.61 21.10 31.07
N PRO A 163 8.18 22.09 31.87
CA PRO A 163 6.85 22.74 31.72
C PRO A 163 6.53 23.36 30.35
N ILE A 164 7.56 23.82 29.61
CA ILE A 164 7.39 24.39 28.26
C ILE A 164 7.24 23.29 27.21
N LEU A 165 8.01 22.19 27.32
CA LEU A 165 7.94 21.05 26.41
C LEU A 165 6.73 20.16 26.71
N ALA A 166 6.27 20.09 27.96
CA ALA A 166 5.10 19.31 28.38
C ALA A 166 3.87 19.56 27.49
N LYS A 167 3.54 20.84 27.22
CA LYS A 167 2.42 21.22 26.34
C LYS A 167 2.62 20.79 24.89
N ILE A 168 3.86 20.86 24.39
CA ILE A 168 4.20 20.49 23.01
C ILE A 168 4.17 18.96 22.86
N CYS A 169 4.79 18.23 23.78
CA CYS A 169 4.67 16.77 23.90
C CYS A 169 3.21 16.34 23.96
N GLN A 170 2.39 17.00 24.79
CA GLN A 170 0.98 16.67 24.95
C GLN A 170 0.19 16.91 23.65
N LYS A 171 0.42 18.03 22.92
CA LYS A 171 -0.26 18.24 21.63
C LYS A 171 0.22 17.26 20.54
N ILE A 172 1.51 16.95 20.45
CA ILE A 172 2.04 15.93 19.52
C ILE A 172 1.44 14.55 19.83
N LYS A 173 1.47 14.16 21.11
CA LYS A 173 0.90 12.89 21.58
C LYS A 173 -0.60 12.82 21.31
N SER A 174 -1.35 13.90 21.59
CA SER A 174 -2.80 13.97 21.32
C SER A 174 -3.09 13.80 19.83
N ALA A 175 -2.37 14.52 18.94
CA ALA A 175 -2.56 14.41 17.50
C ALA A 175 -2.35 12.98 16.98
N ILE A 176 -1.27 12.32 17.42
CA ILE A 176 -0.99 10.90 17.11
C ILE A 176 -2.04 9.97 17.73
N GLU A 177 -2.45 10.20 18.99
CA GLU A 177 -3.50 9.43 19.66
C GLU A 177 -4.88 9.63 19.00
N GLN A 178 -5.11 10.72 18.27
CA GLN A 178 -6.37 11.09 17.60
C GLN A 178 -6.38 10.91 16.07
N SER A 179 -5.24 10.68 15.40
CA SER A 179 -5.11 10.58 13.93
C SER A 179 -5.52 11.83 13.13
N VAL A 180 -5.45 12.99 13.77
CA VAL A 180 -5.62 14.31 13.13
C VAL A 180 -4.27 15.02 13.03
N PRO A 181 -4.08 15.95 12.09
CA PRO A 181 -2.78 16.59 11.86
C PRO A 181 -2.33 17.42 13.07
N PHE A 182 -1.02 17.44 13.35
CA PHE A 182 -0.48 18.31 14.39
C PHE A 182 -0.48 19.81 14.00
N LYS A 183 -0.40 20.07 12.70
CA LYS A 183 -0.53 21.39 12.05
C LYS A 183 -1.79 21.40 11.21
N ASP A 184 -2.78 22.06 11.77
CA ASP A 184 -4.16 22.16 11.36
C ASP A 184 -4.66 23.37 12.17
N VAL A 185 -4.99 24.46 11.48
CA VAL A 185 -5.25 25.79 12.07
C VAL A 185 -6.74 26.05 12.21
N ASP A 186 -7.53 25.65 11.23
CA ASP A 186 -8.99 25.78 11.20
C ASP A 186 -9.75 24.53 11.69
N SER A 187 -9.07 23.39 11.85
CA SER A 187 -9.61 22.10 12.36
C SER A 187 -10.40 21.26 11.34
N ASP A 188 -10.18 21.45 10.03
CA ASP A 188 -10.78 20.66 8.94
C ASP A 188 -10.26 19.19 8.85
N LYS A 189 -9.20 18.87 9.59
CA LYS A 189 -8.44 17.60 9.64
C LYS A 189 -7.50 17.36 8.45
N TYR A 190 -7.20 18.34 7.61
CA TYR A 190 -6.20 18.33 6.55
C TYR A 190 -5.01 19.25 6.92
N SER A 191 -4.03 19.45 6.02
CA SER A 191 -2.80 20.20 6.37
C SER A 191 -1.97 20.67 5.18
N VAL A 192 -1.32 21.82 5.35
CA VAL A 192 -0.21 22.26 4.48
C VAL A 192 1.13 21.57 4.78
N PHE A 193 1.27 20.82 5.88
CA PHE A 193 2.50 20.15 6.32
C PHE A 193 2.48 18.65 6.00
N PRO A 194 3.61 18.00 5.63
CA PRO A 194 3.59 16.61 5.17
C PRO A 194 3.28 15.59 6.27
N THR A 195 4.08 15.61 7.34
CA THR A 195 4.11 14.52 8.33
C THR A 195 3.26 14.84 9.57
N LEU A 196 3.30 14.00 10.61
CA LEU A 196 2.48 14.15 11.83
C LEU A 196 0.98 14.22 11.47
N ARG A 197 0.53 13.25 10.68
CA ARG A 197 -0.85 13.09 10.16
C ARG A 197 -1.32 14.14 9.14
N GLY A 198 -0.42 14.97 8.62
CA GLY A 198 -0.67 15.93 7.53
C GLY A 198 -0.75 15.33 6.12
N TYR A 199 -0.33 16.06 5.08
CA TYR A 199 -0.62 15.72 3.67
C TYR A 199 0.05 14.46 3.11
N HIS A 200 0.95 13.79 3.83
CA HIS A 200 1.32 12.42 3.47
C HIS A 200 0.14 11.45 3.60
N TRP A 201 -0.78 11.76 4.53
CA TRP A 201 -1.92 10.93 4.91
C TRP A 201 -3.20 11.31 4.18
N ARG A 202 -3.36 12.58 3.79
CA ARG A 202 -4.59 13.11 3.19
C ARG A 202 -4.27 14.12 2.10
N GLY A 203 -5.27 14.49 1.30
CA GLY A 203 -5.17 15.65 0.42
C GLY A 203 -4.49 16.83 1.09
N ARG A 204 -3.55 17.48 0.39
CA ARG A 204 -2.96 18.71 0.89
C ARG A 204 -4.04 19.78 0.88
N ASP A 205 -4.28 20.39 2.03
CA ASP A 205 -5.11 21.58 2.13
C ASP A 205 -4.54 22.72 1.24
N CYS A 206 -5.42 23.62 0.82
CA CYS A 206 -5.12 24.80 0.03
C CYS A 206 -5.28 26.14 0.80
N ASN A 207 -5.90 26.16 1.98
CA ASN A 207 -6.16 27.35 2.80
C ASN A 207 -6.35 27.06 4.32
N ASP A 208 -5.32 26.55 5.01
CA ASP A 208 -5.14 26.35 6.49
C ASP A 208 -5.41 27.61 7.34
N SER A 209 -6.66 28.07 7.30
CA SER A 209 -7.26 29.31 7.83
C SER A 209 -8.79 29.40 7.57
N ASP A 210 -9.41 28.42 6.92
CA ASP A 210 -10.84 28.40 6.54
C ASP A 210 -11.39 26.97 6.55
N GLU A 211 -12.12 26.60 7.62
CA GLU A 211 -12.73 25.28 7.83
C GLU A 211 -13.74 24.87 6.73
N SER A 212 -14.01 25.74 5.76
CA SER A 212 -14.90 25.50 4.64
C SER A 212 -14.19 25.21 3.31
N VAL A 213 -12.85 25.15 3.28
CA VAL A 213 -12.05 24.97 2.04
C VAL A 213 -11.15 23.74 2.15
N TYR A 214 -11.57 22.59 1.59
CA TYR A 214 -10.84 21.33 1.81
C TYR A 214 -11.05 20.24 0.74
N PRO A 215 -10.10 19.29 0.58
CA PRO A 215 -10.17 18.18 -0.36
C PRO A 215 -11.50 17.41 -0.36
N GLY A 216 -12.16 17.38 -1.52
CA GLY A 216 -13.36 16.54 -1.77
C GLY A 216 -14.70 17.14 -1.32
N ARG A 217 -14.71 18.40 -0.85
CA ARG A 217 -15.92 19.21 -0.71
C ARG A 217 -16.62 19.40 -2.07
N ARG A 218 -17.92 19.69 -2.10
CA ARG A 218 -18.58 20.23 -3.29
C ARG A 218 -18.21 21.72 -3.46
N PRO A 219 -17.96 22.18 -4.70
CA PRO A 219 -17.44 23.52 -4.95
C PRO A 219 -18.47 24.60 -4.59
N ASP A 220 -18.07 25.57 -3.75
CA ASP A 220 -18.93 26.71 -3.40
C ASP A 220 -19.10 27.63 -4.61
N ASN A 221 -20.36 27.84 -5.00
CA ASN A 221 -20.75 28.60 -6.19
C ASN A 221 -19.93 28.27 -7.47
N TRP A 222 -19.52 27.00 -7.64
CA TRP A 222 -18.63 26.53 -8.71
C TRP A 222 -17.23 27.17 -8.72
N ASP A 223 -16.68 27.48 -7.55
CA ASP A 223 -15.30 27.90 -7.32
C ASP A 223 -14.90 29.14 -8.14
N VAL A 224 -15.85 30.06 -8.33
CA VAL A 224 -15.71 31.28 -9.15
C VAL A 224 -14.63 32.24 -8.64
N HIS A 225 -14.37 32.25 -7.33
CA HIS A 225 -13.41 33.17 -6.68
C HIS A 225 -12.27 32.47 -5.95
N GLN A 226 -12.43 31.19 -5.61
CA GLN A 226 -11.53 30.42 -4.76
C GLN A 226 -11.70 28.93 -5.07
N ASP A 227 -10.60 28.17 -5.07
CA ASP A 227 -10.57 26.72 -5.06
C ASP A 227 -11.02 26.24 -3.68
N SER A 228 -12.29 25.85 -3.53
CA SER A 228 -12.93 25.47 -2.25
C SER A 228 -12.88 23.97 -1.96
N ASN A 229 -12.53 23.17 -2.98
CA ASN A 229 -12.36 21.72 -2.84
C ASN A 229 -10.90 21.24 -3.04
N CYS A 230 -9.96 22.19 -3.17
CA CYS A 230 -8.52 22.01 -3.36
C CYS A 230 -8.11 21.16 -4.59
N ASN A 231 -8.98 21.01 -5.59
CA ASN A 231 -8.68 20.21 -6.79
C ASN A 231 -7.82 20.96 -7.83
N GLY A 232 -7.67 22.29 -7.69
CA GLY A 232 -6.89 23.15 -8.60
C GLY A 232 -7.67 23.72 -9.81
N ILE A 233 -8.98 23.52 -9.88
CA ILE A 233 -9.87 23.95 -10.97
C ILE A 233 -10.84 25.00 -10.40
N TRP A 234 -10.58 26.27 -10.69
CA TRP A 234 -11.35 27.40 -10.16
C TRP A 234 -11.34 28.58 -11.14
N GLY A 235 -12.18 29.58 -10.90
CA GLY A 235 -12.33 30.77 -11.74
C GLY A 235 -13.22 30.56 -12.97
N ILE A 236 -13.22 31.54 -13.87
CA ILE A 236 -14.14 31.65 -15.01
C ILE A 236 -13.38 31.53 -16.34
N ASP A 237 -13.95 30.81 -17.33
CA ASP A 237 -13.46 30.86 -18.71
C ASP A 237 -13.81 32.21 -19.36
N PRO A 238 -12.82 33.05 -19.73
CA PRO A 238 -13.06 34.38 -20.28
C PRO A 238 -13.69 34.36 -21.68
N LYS A 239 -13.89 33.20 -22.32
CA LYS A 239 -14.52 33.07 -23.64
C LYS A 239 -16.05 33.07 -23.60
N ASP A 240 -16.64 32.55 -22.52
CA ASP A 240 -18.10 32.37 -22.41
C ASP A 240 -18.68 32.67 -21.01
N GLY A 241 -17.84 33.02 -20.02
CA GLY A 241 -18.29 33.38 -18.68
C GLY A 241 -18.71 32.20 -17.81
N ILE A 242 -18.45 30.96 -18.24
CA ILE A 242 -18.80 29.75 -17.47
C ILE A 242 -17.66 29.41 -16.48
N PRO A 243 -17.95 29.11 -15.20
CA PRO A 243 -16.94 28.66 -14.25
C PRO A 243 -16.25 27.38 -14.71
N TYR A 244 -14.94 27.26 -14.53
CA TYR A 244 -14.17 26.11 -15.00
C TYR A 244 -14.58 24.81 -14.31
N GLU A 245 -14.78 24.84 -12.98
CA GLU A 245 -15.25 23.69 -12.20
C GLU A 245 -16.63 23.23 -12.69
N LYS A 246 -17.52 24.16 -13.04
CA LYS A 246 -18.80 23.81 -13.68
C LYS A 246 -18.58 23.15 -15.04
N LYS A 247 -17.80 23.80 -15.92
CA LYS A 247 -17.54 23.35 -17.30
C LYS A 247 -16.86 21.97 -17.38
N PHE A 248 -16.01 21.62 -16.41
CA PHE A 248 -15.22 20.39 -16.44
C PHE A 248 -15.73 19.31 -15.48
N CYS A 249 -16.36 19.67 -14.36
CA CYS A 249 -16.70 18.74 -13.28
C CYS A 249 -18.21 18.53 -13.06
N GLU A 250 -19.11 19.41 -13.55
CA GLU A 250 -20.56 19.16 -13.53
C GLU A 250 -20.90 17.87 -14.29
N GLY A 251 -21.69 16.98 -13.67
CA GLY A 251 -22.04 15.67 -14.24
C GLY A 251 -20.92 14.61 -14.24
N SER A 252 -19.66 14.98 -13.98
CA SER A 252 -18.50 14.05 -13.98
C SER A 252 -18.44 13.06 -12.81
N GLN A 253 -19.35 13.23 -11.84
CA GLN A 253 -19.45 12.47 -10.58
C GLN A 253 -18.11 12.28 -9.82
N PRO A 254 -17.46 13.38 -9.37
CA PRO A 254 -16.29 13.30 -8.51
C PRO A 254 -16.56 12.48 -7.25
N ARG A 255 -15.52 11.80 -6.74
CA ARG A 255 -15.59 10.99 -5.52
C ARG A 255 -14.20 10.74 -4.94
N GLY A 256 -14.10 10.73 -3.61
CA GLY A 256 -12.85 10.52 -2.89
C GLY A 256 -12.46 9.06 -2.71
N ILE A 257 -11.21 8.82 -2.30
CA ILE A 257 -10.72 7.51 -1.87
C ILE A 257 -10.29 7.54 -0.40
N ILE A 258 -11.02 6.81 0.45
CA ILE A 258 -10.75 6.70 1.88
C ILE A 258 -10.29 5.27 2.20
N LEU A 259 -9.16 5.12 2.87
CA LEU A 259 -8.70 3.85 3.44
C LEU A 259 -8.96 3.83 4.95
N LEU A 260 -9.68 2.82 5.43
CA LEU A 260 -9.73 2.41 6.83
C LEU A 260 -8.80 1.19 6.97
N GLY A 261 -7.53 1.41 7.29
CA GLY A 261 -6.49 0.37 7.19
C GLY A 261 -5.65 0.15 8.44
N ASP A 262 -4.78 -0.85 8.35
CA ASP A 262 -3.73 -1.12 9.33
C ASP A 262 -2.33 -0.71 8.83
N SER A 263 -1.27 -1.23 9.46
CA SER A 263 0.13 -1.00 9.09
C SER A 263 0.42 -1.27 7.60
N ALA A 264 -0.21 -2.30 7.02
CA ALA A 264 -0.07 -2.59 5.59
C ALA A 264 -0.81 -1.57 4.71
N GLY A 265 -1.92 -1.01 5.19
CA GLY A 265 -2.66 0.06 4.52
C GLY A 265 -1.96 1.43 4.57
N ALA A 266 -1.29 1.71 5.68
CA ALA A 266 -0.43 2.88 5.85
C ALA A 266 0.92 2.73 5.10
N HIS A 267 1.26 1.52 4.65
CA HIS A 267 2.58 1.13 4.14
C HIS A 267 3.69 1.40 5.18
N PHE A 268 3.62 0.72 6.32
CA PHE A 268 4.75 0.57 7.24
C PHE A 268 5.99 0.07 6.49
N HIS A 269 7.12 0.75 6.66
CA HIS A 269 8.41 0.37 6.07
C HIS A 269 9.57 0.92 6.90
N ILE A 270 10.51 0.03 7.25
CA ILE A 270 11.80 0.37 7.84
C ILE A 270 12.85 0.12 6.76
N SER A 271 13.60 1.15 6.38
CA SER A 271 14.56 1.03 5.27
C SER A 271 15.73 0.11 5.65
N PRO A 272 16.02 -0.98 4.89
CA PRO A 272 17.13 -1.87 5.21
C PRO A 272 18.50 -1.15 5.18
N GLU A 273 18.60 -0.02 4.47
CA GLU A 273 19.75 0.89 4.45
C GLU A 273 20.11 1.43 5.85
N TRP A 274 19.16 1.48 6.79
CA TRP A 274 19.40 1.91 8.17
C TRP A 274 20.09 0.84 9.03
N ILE A 275 20.11 -0.42 8.59
CA ILE A 275 20.65 -1.57 9.37
C ILE A 275 21.66 -2.43 8.60
N THR A 276 21.85 -2.19 7.30
CA THR A 276 22.77 -2.96 6.45
C THR A 276 24.12 -2.25 6.35
N ALA A 277 25.03 -2.54 7.29
CA ALA A 277 26.30 -1.81 7.45
C ALA A 277 27.17 -1.73 6.18
N SER A 278 27.12 -2.74 5.31
CA SER A 278 27.89 -2.80 4.05
C SER A 278 27.51 -1.74 3.00
N GLN A 279 26.35 -1.11 3.13
CA GLN A 279 25.87 -0.04 2.25
C GLN A 279 25.46 1.24 3.02
N MET A 280 25.85 1.34 4.29
CA MET A 280 25.42 2.40 5.19
C MET A 280 26.20 3.70 4.95
N SER A 281 25.50 4.83 4.94
CA SER A 281 26.06 6.16 4.69
C SER A 281 25.20 7.28 5.28
N LEU A 282 25.66 8.52 5.20
CA LEU A 282 24.85 9.71 5.48
C LEU A 282 23.53 9.72 4.69
N ASN A 283 23.55 9.27 3.44
CA ASN A 283 22.37 9.25 2.57
C ASN A 283 21.31 8.26 3.07
N SER A 284 21.74 7.15 3.71
CA SER A 284 20.85 6.12 4.24
C SER A 284 19.83 6.68 5.23
N PHE A 285 20.18 7.71 6.01
CA PHE A 285 19.34 8.23 7.09
C PHE A 285 18.68 9.60 6.79
N ILE A 286 18.81 10.14 5.57
CA ILE A 286 18.15 11.41 5.18
C ILE A 286 16.63 11.35 5.38
N ASN A 287 16.04 10.17 5.15
CA ASN A 287 14.61 9.90 5.21
C ASN A 287 14.10 9.55 6.63
N LEU A 288 14.98 9.15 7.55
CA LEU A 288 14.63 8.70 8.90
C LEU A 288 13.80 9.72 9.72
N PRO A 289 14.09 11.04 9.71
CA PRO A 289 13.29 12.02 10.46
C PRO A 289 11.84 12.09 9.95
N THR A 290 11.65 11.99 8.63
CA THR A 290 10.32 11.98 8.00
C THR A 290 9.55 10.74 8.47
N ALA A 291 10.14 9.56 8.29
CA ALA A 291 9.55 8.28 8.66
C ALA A 291 9.16 8.22 10.15
N LEU A 292 10.02 8.69 11.06
CA LEU A 292 9.70 8.78 12.48
C LEU A 292 8.49 9.70 12.76
N THR A 293 8.38 10.83 12.07
CA THR A 293 7.20 11.71 12.18
C THR A 293 5.94 11.21 11.48
N ASP A 294 6.04 10.13 10.69
CA ASP A 294 4.92 9.39 10.11
C ASP A 294 4.78 7.98 10.75
N GLU A 295 5.26 7.80 11.99
CA GLU A 295 5.09 6.55 12.77
C GLU A 295 5.72 5.29 12.13
N LEU A 296 6.65 5.48 11.18
CA LEU A 296 7.27 4.52 10.25
C LEU A 296 6.40 4.06 9.07
N ASP A 297 5.28 4.76 8.84
CA ASP A 297 4.38 4.56 7.70
C ASP A 297 4.73 5.48 6.52
N TRP A 298 4.35 5.05 5.31
CA TRP A 298 4.61 5.75 4.05
C TRP A 298 3.32 5.87 3.20
N PRO A 299 2.23 6.46 3.74
CA PRO A 299 0.94 6.56 3.06
C PRO A 299 1.02 7.28 1.70
N GLN A 300 1.98 8.19 1.53
CA GLN A 300 2.34 8.90 0.29
C GLN A 300 2.95 8.01 -0.81
N LEU A 301 3.36 6.78 -0.48
CA LEU A 301 3.79 5.72 -1.42
C LEU A 301 2.86 4.49 -1.38
N SER A 302 1.81 4.49 -0.55
CA SER A 302 0.93 3.33 -0.39
C SER A 302 0.15 2.97 -1.66
N GLY A 303 -0.20 1.69 -1.81
CA GLY A 303 -0.99 1.20 -2.95
C GLY A 303 -2.37 1.83 -3.10
N VAL A 304 -2.93 2.42 -2.02
CA VAL A 304 -4.24 3.07 -2.04
C VAL A 304 -4.14 4.58 -2.23
N THR A 305 -3.46 5.29 -1.33
CA THR A 305 -3.43 6.77 -1.31
C THR A 305 -2.13 7.38 -1.84
N GLY A 306 -1.14 6.56 -2.21
CA GLY A 306 0.16 7.06 -2.64
C GLY A 306 0.08 8.03 -3.81
N PHE A 307 0.84 9.12 -3.76
CA PHE A 307 0.79 10.21 -4.72
C PHE A 307 2.18 10.65 -5.22
N LEU A 308 3.25 10.21 -4.55
CA LEU A 308 4.62 10.35 -5.04
C LEU A 308 4.92 9.26 -6.09
N ASP A 309 6.00 9.44 -6.84
CA ASP A 309 6.48 8.40 -7.75
C ASP A 309 7.08 7.20 -7.01
N SER A 310 6.80 6.01 -7.55
CA SER A 310 7.20 4.72 -6.99
C SER A 310 8.72 4.55 -6.93
N THR A 311 9.25 4.09 -5.80
CA THR A 311 10.69 3.87 -5.64
C THR A 311 11.17 2.61 -6.35
N VAL A 312 10.25 1.67 -6.63
CA VAL A 312 10.56 0.32 -7.11
C VAL A 312 10.44 0.14 -8.63
N GLY A 313 10.23 1.23 -9.39
CA GLY A 313 10.38 1.26 -10.85
C GLY A 313 9.28 0.54 -11.64
N ILE A 314 8.07 0.44 -11.09
CA ILE A 314 6.90 -0.17 -11.73
C ILE A 314 5.93 0.88 -12.28
N GLU A 315 5.26 0.57 -13.40
CA GLU A 315 4.34 1.51 -14.06
C GLU A 315 3.03 1.73 -13.27
N GLU A 316 2.64 0.73 -12.48
CA GLU A 316 1.39 0.77 -11.74
C GLU A 316 1.33 1.89 -10.69
N LYS A 317 0.34 2.78 -10.81
CA LYS A 317 0.03 3.81 -9.81
C LYS A 317 -1.11 3.38 -8.85
N SER A 318 -1.24 4.11 -7.75
CA SER A 318 -2.17 3.90 -6.61
C SER A 318 -3.68 3.98 -6.95
N ILE A 319 -4.58 3.88 -5.96
CA ILE A 319 -6.03 4.02 -6.21
C ILE A 319 -6.34 5.49 -6.45
N TYR A 320 -5.82 6.37 -5.59
CA TYR A 320 -5.90 7.82 -5.75
C TYR A 320 -5.42 8.27 -7.15
N LEU A 321 -4.19 7.95 -7.55
CA LEU A 321 -3.65 8.42 -8.83
C LEU A 321 -4.41 7.87 -10.05
N ARG A 322 -5.05 6.70 -9.95
CA ARG A 322 -5.93 6.18 -11.02
C ARG A 322 -7.32 6.78 -11.00
N LEU A 323 -7.85 7.11 -9.83
CA LEU A 323 -9.14 7.81 -9.66
C LEU A 323 -9.05 9.26 -10.18
N TRP A 324 -7.93 9.94 -9.87
CA TRP A 324 -7.54 11.20 -10.50
C TRP A 324 -7.29 11.07 -12.00
N LYS A 325 -6.62 10.01 -12.49
CA LYS A 325 -6.46 9.79 -13.95
C LYS A 325 -7.79 9.51 -14.68
N ARG A 326 -8.79 8.91 -14.01
CA ARG A 326 -10.14 8.67 -14.57
C ARG A 326 -10.98 9.95 -14.61
N ASN A 327 -10.87 10.81 -13.60
CA ASN A 327 -11.47 12.14 -13.56
C ASN A 327 -10.56 13.08 -12.74
N HIS A 328 -10.02 14.11 -13.38
CA HIS A 328 -9.05 15.04 -12.77
C HIS A 328 -9.65 15.90 -11.64
N CYS A 329 -10.98 16.08 -11.60
CA CYS A 329 -11.68 16.76 -10.51
C CYS A 329 -11.51 16.05 -9.14
N ASN A 330 -11.05 14.78 -9.13
CA ASN A 330 -10.68 14.04 -7.92
C ASN A 330 -9.26 14.37 -7.41
N HIS A 331 -8.65 15.47 -7.84
CA HIS A 331 -7.32 15.86 -7.36
C HIS A 331 -7.36 16.14 -5.84
N ARG A 332 -6.33 15.67 -5.13
CA ARG A 332 -6.19 15.65 -3.66
C ARG A 332 -7.25 14.89 -2.86
N ASP A 333 -8.34 14.40 -3.44
CA ASP A 333 -9.41 13.73 -2.68
C ASP A 333 -9.03 12.28 -2.24
N TYR A 334 -8.09 12.17 -1.31
CA TYR A 334 -7.64 10.95 -0.66
C TYR A 334 -7.51 11.12 0.87
N GLN A 335 -7.79 10.06 1.61
CA GLN A 335 -7.56 9.98 3.07
C GLN A 335 -7.09 8.58 3.47
N ASN A 336 -5.92 8.48 4.11
CA ASN A 336 -5.37 7.25 4.67
C ASN A 336 -5.63 7.23 6.18
N ILE A 337 -6.84 6.81 6.57
CA ILE A 337 -7.27 6.68 7.96
C ILE A 337 -6.83 5.29 8.47
N SER A 338 -5.51 5.11 8.59
CA SER A 338 -4.88 3.85 9.02
C SER A 338 -4.00 4.03 10.25
N ARG A 339 -3.79 2.94 11.02
CA ARG A 339 -2.76 2.88 12.07
C ARG A 339 -2.04 1.55 12.12
N ASN A 340 -0.78 1.61 12.49
CA ASN A 340 -0.10 0.47 13.09
C ASN A 340 -0.91 -0.13 14.27
N GLY A 341 -1.05 -1.46 14.26
CA GLY A 341 -1.89 -2.19 15.22
C GLY A 341 -3.41 -2.00 15.09
N ALA A 342 -3.92 -1.42 14.00
CA ALA A 342 -5.37 -1.30 13.77
C ALA A 342 -6.02 -2.65 13.41
N SER A 343 -7.24 -2.85 13.92
CA SER A 343 -8.10 -4.02 13.78
C SER A 343 -9.57 -3.60 13.91
N SER A 344 -10.50 -4.51 13.61
CA SER A 344 -11.94 -4.31 13.86
C SER A 344 -12.22 -3.85 15.30
N ARG A 345 -11.41 -4.33 16.26
CA ARG A 345 -11.59 -4.11 17.70
C ARG A 345 -11.32 -2.67 18.14
N ASN A 346 -10.43 -1.97 17.44
CA ASN A 346 -9.91 -0.66 17.84
C ASN A 346 -10.03 0.45 16.77
N LEU A 347 -10.50 0.16 15.55
CA LEU A 347 -10.84 1.19 14.54
C LEU A 347 -11.71 2.31 15.12
N LYS A 348 -12.70 1.96 15.95
CA LYS A 348 -13.56 2.92 16.67
C LYS A 348 -12.83 3.90 17.62
N LYS A 349 -11.52 3.72 17.88
CA LYS A 349 -10.70 4.70 18.62
C LYS A 349 -10.24 5.87 17.75
N PHE A 350 -10.29 5.74 16.42
CA PHE A 350 -9.76 6.73 15.48
C PHE A 350 -10.59 6.94 14.20
N ILE A 351 -11.70 6.22 14.01
CA ILE A 351 -12.61 6.42 12.87
C ILE A 351 -13.19 7.84 12.81
N GLU A 352 -13.37 8.50 13.96
CA GLU A 352 -13.78 9.90 14.10
C GLU A 352 -12.80 10.90 13.44
N SER A 353 -11.57 10.46 13.12
CA SER A 353 -10.59 11.27 12.38
C SER A 353 -10.88 11.36 10.88
N LEU A 354 -11.77 10.53 10.33
CA LEU A 354 -12.27 10.65 8.96
C LEU A 354 -12.89 12.05 8.75
N SER A 355 -12.59 12.71 7.64
CA SER A 355 -13.22 14.00 7.29
C SER A 355 -14.16 13.79 6.10
N ARG A 356 -15.47 13.70 6.37
CA ARG A 356 -16.48 13.77 5.32
C ARG A 356 -17.80 14.31 5.89
N ASN A 357 -18.27 15.40 5.30
CA ASN A 357 -19.56 16.00 5.59
C ASN A 357 -20.62 15.42 4.65
N LYS A 358 -21.61 14.75 5.23
CA LYS A 358 -22.70 14.07 4.51
C LYS A 358 -23.47 14.94 3.51
N MET A 359 -23.58 16.24 3.76
CA MET A 359 -24.36 17.16 2.93
C MET A 359 -23.48 18.01 2.01
N LEU A 360 -22.27 18.39 2.45
CA LEU A 360 -21.41 19.33 1.74
C LEU A 360 -20.41 18.65 0.78
N ASP A 361 -20.14 17.35 0.93
CA ASP A 361 -19.03 16.70 0.23
C ASP A 361 -19.46 15.82 -0.93
N TYR A 362 -18.52 15.52 -1.82
CA TYR A 362 -18.68 14.46 -2.79
C TYR A 362 -18.70 13.07 -2.13
N PRO A 363 -19.35 12.06 -2.73
CA PRO A 363 -19.31 10.69 -2.25
C PRO A 363 -17.88 10.14 -2.14
N ALA A 364 -17.70 9.01 -1.46
CA ALA A 364 -16.39 8.38 -1.33
C ALA A 364 -16.43 6.86 -1.60
N ILE A 365 -15.34 6.36 -2.18
CA ILE A 365 -14.99 4.94 -2.15
C ILE A 365 -14.22 4.72 -0.84
N VAL A 366 -14.77 3.91 0.07
CA VAL A 366 -14.15 3.57 1.36
C VAL A 366 -13.71 2.12 1.34
N ILE A 367 -12.42 1.86 1.56
CA ILE A 367 -11.88 0.50 1.66
C ILE A 367 -11.63 0.19 3.13
N TYR A 368 -12.26 -0.86 3.65
CA TYR A 368 -11.94 -1.43 4.95
C TYR A 368 -10.90 -2.53 4.76
N ALA A 369 -9.68 -2.33 5.27
CA ALA A 369 -8.54 -3.23 5.11
C ALA A 369 -7.81 -3.46 6.44
N MET A 370 -8.51 -4.07 7.40
CA MET A 370 -7.91 -4.62 8.62
C MET A 370 -7.43 -6.05 8.33
N ILE A 371 -6.25 -6.16 7.74
CA ILE A 371 -5.75 -7.37 7.06
C ILE A 371 -4.70 -8.16 7.86
N GLY A 372 -4.45 -7.80 9.13
CA GLY A 372 -3.62 -8.61 10.03
C GLY A 372 -4.12 -8.69 11.48
N ASN A 373 -4.28 -7.54 12.14
CA ASN A 373 -4.33 -7.47 13.61
C ASN A 373 -5.62 -7.97 14.29
N ASP A 374 -6.56 -8.58 13.55
CA ASP A 374 -7.63 -9.38 14.14
C ASP A 374 -7.19 -10.83 14.43
N VAL A 375 -6.15 -11.35 13.76
CA VAL A 375 -5.50 -12.64 14.10
C VAL A 375 -4.07 -12.44 14.63
N CYS A 376 -3.34 -11.46 14.10
CA CYS A 376 -1.96 -11.18 14.51
C CYS A 376 -1.88 -10.54 15.90
N ASN A 377 -1.01 -11.10 16.74
CA ASN A 377 -0.60 -10.56 18.03
C ASN A 377 0.70 -11.25 18.53
N GLY A 378 1.37 -10.64 19.51
CA GLY A 378 2.66 -11.12 20.05
C GLY A 378 2.59 -11.97 21.33
N LYS A 379 1.42 -12.42 21.77
CA LYS A 379 1.32 -13.23 23.01
C LYS A 379 1.90 -14.63 22.82
N SER A 380 2.45 -15.21 23.89
CA SER A 380 3.00 -16.59 23.87
C SER A 380 1.96 -17.66 23.52
N ASP A 381 0.70 -17.48 23.92
CA ASP A 381 -0.44 -18.14 23.28
C ASP A 381 -1.29 -17.07 22.56
N PRO A 382 -1.22 -16.99 21.21
CA PRO A 382 -1.90 -15.96 20.45
C PRO A 382 -3.33 -16.35 20.05
N VAL A 383 -3.73 -17.63 20.10
CA VAL A 383 -5.01 -18.10 19.52
C VAL A 383 -6.24 -17.60 20.30
N PRO A 384 -6.29 -17.65 21.65
CA PRO A 384 -7.37 -17.03 22.42
C PRO A 384 -7.43 -15.50 22.32
N ALA A 385 -6.39 -14.86 21.76
CA ALA A 385 -6.33 -13.42 21.54
C ALA A 385 -6.74 -13.00 20.13
N MET A 386 -7.07 -13.94 19.24
CA MET A 386 -7.63 -13.66 17.92
C MET A 386 -9.13 -13.31 18.04
N THR A 387 -9.59 -12.32 17.29
CA THR A 387 -11.00 -11.95 17.17
C THR A 387 -11.82 -13.16 16.68
N THR A 388 -13.03 -13.35 17.23
CA THR A 388 -13.96 -14.40 16.79
C THR A 388 -14.88 -13.87 15.68
N PRO A 389 -15.50 -14.74 14.85
CA PRO A 389 -16.43 -14.32 13.79
C PRO A 389 -17.57 -13.42 14.30
N GLU A 390 -18.15 -13.76 15.45
CA GLU A 390 -19.26 -13.01 16.08
C GLU A 390 -18.79 -11.65 16.56
N LYS A 391 -17.56 -11.59 17.11
CA LYS A 391 -17.00 -10.32 17.57
C LYS A 391 -16.59 -9.42 16.42
N LEU A 392 -16.07 -9.98 15.33
CA LEU A 392 -15.83 -9.24 14.09
C LEU A 392 -17.15 -8.67 13.54
N TYR A 393 -18.19 -9.50 13.43
CA TYR A 393 -19.52 -9.05 12.98
C TYR A 393 -20.03 -7.85 13.80
N SER A 394 -19.97 -7.94 15.13
CA SER A 394 -20.32 -6.85 16.05
C SER A 394 -19.52 -5.56 15.78
N ASN A 395 -18.22 -5.67 15.56
CA ASN A 395 -17.34 -4.53 15.31
C ASN A 395 -17.57 -3.89 13.93
N ILE A 396 -17.78 -4.72 12.88
CA ILE A 396 -18.07 -4.26 11.52
C ILE A 396 -19.43 -3.58 11.46
N MET A 397 -20.46 -4.13 12.12
CA MET A 397 -21.78 -3.50 12.14
C MET A 397 -21.81 -2.19 12.94
N GLN A 398 -20.93 -1.98 13.91
CA GLN A 398 -20.70 -0.65 14.50
C GLN A 398 -20.05 0.29 13.47
N THR A 399 -19.02 -0.17 12.76
CA THR A 399 -18.27 0.60 11.76
C THR A 399 -19.15 1.07 10.59
N LEU A 400 -19.94 0.16 10.00
CA LEU A 400 -20.80 0.47 8.86
C LEU A 400 -21.96 1.41 9.23
N LYS A 401 -22.51 1.30 10.46
CA LYS A 401 -23.50 2.25 10.97
C LYS A 401 -22.93 3.66 11.14
N HIS A 402 -21.70 3.78 11.66
CA HIS A 402 -20.98 5.06 11.74
C HIS A 402 -20.70 5.64 10.34
N LEU A 403 -20.31 4.82 9.36
CA LEU A 403 -20.12 5.31 7.99
C LEU A 403 -21.44 5.81 7.38
N ASN A 404 -22.59 5.18 7.67
CA ASN A 404 -23.87 5.57 7.09
C ASN A 404 -24.42 6.92 7.65
N SER A 405 -23.94 7.38 8.81
CA SER A 405 -24.25 8.72 9.31
C SER A 405 -23.35 9.82 8.75
N HIS A 406 -22.16 9.49 8.22
CA HIS A 406 -21.16 10.45 7.77
C HIS A 406 -20.98 10.55 6.25
N LEU A 407 -21.07 9.43 5.53
CA LEU A 407 -20.87 9.42 4.08
C LEU A 407 -22.05 10.07 3.34
N PRO A 408 -21.79 10.94 2.34
CA PRO A 408 -22.79 11.38 1.37
C PRO A 408 -23.38 10.19 0.60
N ASP A 409 -24.64 10.34 0.17
CA ASP A 409 -25.31 9.35 -0.67
C ASP A 409 -24.59 9.11 -2.01
N GLY A 410 -24.69 7.90 -2.56
CA GLY A 410 -23.91 7.44 -3.71
C GLY A 410 -22.46 7.04 -3.38
N SER A 411 -22.12 6.82 -2.11
CA SER A 411 -20.81 6.30 -1.70
C SER A 411 -20.70 4.79 -1.90
N HIS A 412 -19.49 4.23 -1.74
CA HIS A 412 -19.24 2.79 -1.91
C HIS A 412 -18.31 2.28 -0.81
N VAL A 413 -18.64 1.18 -0.15
CA VAL A 413 -17.81 0.58 0.91
C VAL A 413 -17.35 -0.83 0.49
N ILE A 414 -16.05 -1.08 0.53
CA ILE A 414 -15.42 -2.35 0.13
C ILE A 414 -14.78 -3.00 1.37
N LEU A 415 -15.30 -4.15 1.79
CA LEU A 415 -14.71 -4.98 2.84
C LEU A 415 -13.64 -5.90 2.24
N TYR A 416 -12.38 -5.68 2.59
CA TYR A 416 -11.27 -6.53 2.16
C TYR A 416 -11.10 -7.72 3.10
N GLY A 417 -10.95 -8.92 2.54
CA GLY A 417 -10.63 -10.13 3.29
C GLY A 417 -9.24 -10.09 3.94
N LEU A 418 -9.03 -10.98 4.90
CA LEU A 418 -7.71 -11.25 5.49
C LEU A 418 -6.91 -12.21 4.58
N PRO A 419 -5.57 -12.10 4.53
CA PRO A 419 -4.71 -13.03 3.83
C PRO A 419 -4.63 -14.39 4.53
N ASP A 420 -4.30 -15.43 3.77
CA ASP A 420 -3.51 -16.53 4.32
C ASP A 420 -2.05 -16.04 4.44
N GLY A 421 -1.52 -16.00 5.66
CA GLY A 421 -0.16 -15.55 5.95
C GLY A 421 0.91 -16.65 6.00
N THR A 422 0.56 -17.92 5.73
CA THR A 422 1.51 -19.06 5.73
C THR A 422 2.74 -18.81 4.85
N PHE A 423 2.53 -18.14 3.70
CA PHE A 423 3.57 -17.78 2.73
C PHE A 423 4.78 -17.04 3.34
N LEU A 424 4.58 -16.29 4.44
CA LEU A 424 5.63 -15.52 5.10
C LEU A 424 6.75 -16.45 5.58
N TRP A 425 6.39 -17.40 6.45
CA TRP A 425 7.33 -18.42 6.90
C TRP A 425 7.89 -19.19 5.71
N ASP A 426 7.01 -19.71 4.85
CA ASP A 426 7.41 -20.67 3.82
C ASP A 426 8.39 -20.06 2.78
N ASN A 427 8.35 -18.74 2.54
CA ASN A 427 9.28 -18.03 1.64
C ASN A 427 10.47 -17.33 2.34
N LEU A 428 10.39 -17.04 3.65
CA LEU A 428 11.43 -16.29 4.37
C LEU A 428 12.28 -17.11 5.33
N HIS A 429 11.79 -18.20 5.93
CA HIS A 429 12.44 -18.82 7.11
C HIS A 429 13.93 -19.16 6.94
N ASN A 430 14.34 -19.67 5.77
CA ASN A 430 15.74 -20.01 5.45
C ASN A 430 16.54 -18.85 4.81
N ARG A 431 15.94 -17.67 4.60
CA ARG A 431 16.62 -16.50 4.03
C ARG A 431 17.27 -15.68 5.13
N TYR A 432 18.36 -14.99 4.80
CA TYR A 432 19.01 -14.05 5.72
C TYR A 432 18.22 -12.75 5.84
N HIS A 433 17.95 -12.36 7.08
CA HIS A 433 17.50 -11.01 7.43
C HIS A 433 18.63 -10.01 7.13
N PRO A 434 18.39 -8.71 6.83
CA PRO A 434 19.45 -7.74 6.60
C PRO A 434 20.61 -7.73 7.62
N LEU A 435 20.31 -7.85 8.93
CA LEU A 435 21.35 -7.96 9.98
C LEU A 435 22.20 -9.24 9.86
N GLY A 436 21.72 -10.28 9.18
CA GLY A 436 22.43 -11.54 8.95
C GLY A 436 23.07 -11.67 7.58
N GLN A 437 22.99 -10.66 6.70
CA GLN A 437 23.49 -10.79 5.32
C GLN A 437 25.03 -10.75 5.23
N LEU A 438 25.70 -10.02 6.12
CA LEU A 438 27.16 -9.91 6.12
C LEU A 438 27.81 -11.25 6.52
N ASN A 439 27.38 -11.81 7.66
CA ASN A 439 28.03 -12.97 8.30
C ASN A 439 27.27 -14.30 8.11
N LYS A 440 26.08 -14.28 7.47
CA LYS A 440 25.25 -15.47 7.16
C LYS A 440 24.79 -16.24 8.41
N ASP A 441 24.47 -15.50 9.45
CA ASP A 441 24.20 -15.96 10.83
C ASP A 441 22.76 -15.73 11.30
N VAL A 442 22.09 -14.65 10.87
CA VAL A 442 20.68 -14.35 11.23
C VAL A 442 19.72 -14.61 10.06
N THR A 443 18.90 -15.65 10.20
CA THR A 443 17.77 -15.93 9.29
C THR A 443 16.47 -15.32 9.79
N TYR A 444 15.43 -15.23 8.96
CA TYR A 444 14.09 -14.85 9.46
C TYR A 444 13.55 -15.85 10.48
N ALA A 445 13.92 -17.14 10.41
CA ALA A 445 13.58 -18.10 11.48
C ALA A 445 14.20 -17.70 12.83
N HIS A 446 15.44 -17.19 12.85
CA HIS A 446 16.08 -16.67 14.06
C HIS A 446 15.38 -15.40 14.56
N LEU A 447 15.11 -14.44 13.67
CA LEU A 447 14.36 -13.21 13.99
C LEU A 447 12.99 -13.52 14.60
N TYR A 448 12.20 -14.36 13.96
CA TYR A 448 10.87 -14.74 14.43
C TYR A 448 10.93 -15.40 15.81
N SER A 449 11.88 -16.32 16.03
CA SER A 449 12.11 -16.96 17.34
C SER A 449 12.42 -15.92 18.43
N PHE A 450 13.34 -14.99 18.14
CA PHE A 450 13.72 -13.89 19.04
C PHE A 450 12.53 -13.00 19.42
N LEU A 451 11.78 -12.51 18.42
CA LEU A 451 10.62 -11.63 18.63
C LEU A 451 9.46 -12.34 19.36
N ASN A 452 9.24 -13.63 19.09
CA ASN A 452 8.22 -14.44 19.78
C ASN A 452 8.61 -14.68 21.26
N CYS A 453 9.90 -14.96 21.53
CA CYS A 453 10.43 -15.13 22.88
C CYS A 453 10.26 -13.85 23.71
N LEU A 454 10.56 -12.69 23.12
CA LEU A 454 10.40 -11.37 23.73
C LEU A 454 8.93 -10.89 23.78
N GLN A 455 7.97 -11.62 23.20
CA GLN A 455 6.56 -11.26 23.07
C GLN A 455 6.30 -9.90 22.37
N VAL A 456 7.17 -9.55 21.41
CA VAL A 456 7.07 -8.33 20.58
C VAL A 456 6.95 -8.63 19.08
N SER A 457 6.75 -9.89 18.72
CA SER A 457 6.41 -10.31 17.35
C SER A 457 5.07 -9.69 16.91
N PRO A 458 4.99 -9.04 15.73
CA PRO A 458 3.74 -8.45 15.27
C PRO A 458 2.69 -9.53 14.97
N CYS A 459 3.12 -10.73 14.55
CA CYS A 459 2.21 -11.84 14.27
C CYS A 459 2.78 -13.22 14.64
N HIS A 460 2.83 -13.55 15.92
CA HIS A 460 3.30 -14.88 16.40
C HIS A 460 2.53 -16.05 15.74
N GLY A 461 1.27 -15.85 15.35
CA GLY A 461 0.48 -16.85 14.62
C GLY A 461 1.13 -17.35 13.32
N TRP A 462 1.53 -16.44 12.42
CA TRP A 462 2.15 -16.79 11.14
C TRP A 462 3.69 -16.79 11.17
N MET A 463 4.30 -15.92 11.97
CA MET A 463 5.75 -15.81 12.12
C MET A 463 6.27 -16.84 13.15
N SER A 464 5.99 -18.13 12.92
CA SER A 464 6.37 -19.21 13.84
C SER A 464 6.72 -20.50 13.11
N SER A 465 7.72 -21.21 13.64
CA SER A 465 8.14 -22.53 13.14
C SER A 465 7.05 -23.60 13.31
N ASN A 466 6.18 -23.43 14.31
CA ASN A 466 5.05 -24.31 14.59
C ASN A 466 4.02 -24.24 13.44
N LYS A 467 4.04 -25.23 12.54
CA LYS A 467 3.12 -25.30 11.40
C LYS A 467 1.65 -25.34 11.83
N THR A 468 1.32 -26.07 12.90
CA THR A 468 -0.05 -26.14 13.43
C THR A 468 -0.56 -24.76 13.87
N LEU A 469 0.31 -23.94 14.48
CA LEU A 469 -0.05 -22.56 14.83
C LEU A 469 -0.28 -21.68 13.59
N ARG A 470 0.55 -21.82 12.54
CA ARG A 470 0.34 -21.11 11.27
C ARG A 470 -1.00 -21.50 10.64
N THR A 471 -1.33 -22.79 10.61
CA THR A 471 -2.60 -23.32 10.11
C THR A 471 -3.79 -22.77 10.89
N LEU A 472 -3.81 -22.86 12.23
CA LEU A 472 -4.88 -22.30 13.07
C LEU A 472 -5.08 -20.79 12.87
N THR A 473 -4.00 -20.05 12.58
CA THR A 473 -4.04 -18.62 12.29
C THR A 473 -4.72 -18.33 10.95
N SER A 474 -4.39 -19.11 9.91
CA SER A 474 -5.02 -18.98 8.59
C SER A 474 -6.47 -19.49 8.57
N GLU A 475 -6.79 -20.57 9.29
CA GLU A 475 -8.18 -21.02 9.50
C GLU A 475 -9.05 -19.92 10.13
N ARG A 476 -8.52 -19.22 11.15
CA ARG A 476 -9.23 -18.07 11.72
C ARG A 476 -9.34 -16.93 10.71
N ALA A 477 -8.28 -16.60 9.97
CA ALA A 477 -8.33 -15.56 8.95
C ALA A 477 -9.40 -15.85 7.90
N GLU A 478 -9.55 -17.10 7.45
CA GLU A 478 -10.60 -17.54 6.53
C GLU A 478 -12.01 -17.42 7.15
N GLN A 479 -12.19 -17.81 8.42
CA GLN A 479 -13.46 -17.63 9.15
C GLN A 479 -13.88 -16.15 9.25
N LEU A 480 -12.90 -15.25 9.46
CA LEU A 480 -13.12 -13.82 9.51
C LEU A 480 -13.43 -13.22 8.12
N SER A 481 -12.68 -13.61 7.09
CA SER A 481 -12.97 -13.25 5.68
C SER A 481 -14.38 -13.69 5.25
N ASN A 482 -14.77 -14.93 5.57
CA ASN A 482 -16.12 -15.45 5.31
C ASN A 482 -17.22 -14.68 6.07
N THR A 483 -16.90 -14.07 7.22
CA THR A 483 -17.84 -13.18 7.93
C THR A 483 -18.02 -11.85 7.20
N LEU A 484 -16.93 -11.22 6.74
CA LEU A 484 -16.99 -10.00 5.91
C LEU A 484 -17.78 -10.25 4.61
N LYS A 485 -17.56 -11.40 3.97
CA LYS A 485 -18.26 -11.86 2.77
C LYS A 485 -19.77 -12.00 2.97
N LYS A 486 -20.19 -12.54 4.11
CA LYS A 486 -21.61 -12.63 4.52
C LYS A 486 -22.22 -11.24 4.74
N ILE A 487 -21.54 -10.36 5.47
CA ILE A 487 -22.01 -9.00 5.77
C ILE A 487 -22.27 -8.21 4.48
N ALA A 488 -21.36 -8.23 3.51
CA ALA A 488 -21.56 -7.53 2.24
C ALA A 488 -22.75 -8.09 1.43
N ALA A 489 -23.00 -9.39 1.51
CA ALA A 489 -24.14 -10.02 0.84
C ALA A 489 -25.47 -9.63 1.51
N SER A 490 -25.61 -9.77 2.83
CA SER A 490 -26.87 -9.58 3.55
C SER A 490 -27.21 -8.11 3.82
N GLU A 491 -26.26 -7.32 4.31
CA GLU A 491 -26.55 -6.01 4.89
C GLU A 491 -26.74 -4.93 3.84
N LYS A 492 -27.59 -3.94 4.15
CA LYS A 492 -27.88 -2.79 3.27
C LYS A 492 -27.89 -1.50 4.08
N PHE A 493 -27.39 -0.45 3.46
CA PHE A 493 -27.24 0.88 4.06
C PHE A 493 -27.83 1.92 3.10
N THR A 494 -28.17 3.11 3.61
CA THR A 494 -28.99 4.09 2.85
C THR A 494 -28.18 5.11 2.06
N ASN A 495 -26.84 5.15 2.22
CA ASN A 495 -25.97 6.15 1.59
C ASN A 495 -24.76 5.52 0.89
N PHE A 496 -24.65 4.18 0.92
CA PHE A 496 -23.62 3.46 0.19
C PHE A 496 -24.02 2.04 -0.20
N ASP A 497 -23.53 1.59 -1.36
CA ASP A 497 -23.45 0.16 -1.69
C ASP A 497 -22.30 -0.50 -0.92
N LEU A 498 -22.45 -1.77 -0.58
CA LEU A 498 -21.50 -2.55 0.22
C LEU A 498 -20.99 -3.79 -0.54
N PHE A 499 -19.66 -3.96 -0.54
CA PHE A 499 -18.96 -4.99 -1.30
C PHE A 499 -18.01 -5.79 -0.43
N TYR A 500 -17.61 -6.95 -0.93
CA TYR A 500 -16.54 -7.75 -0.37
C TYR A 500 -15.56 -8.19 -1.46
N MET A 501 -14.27 -8.29 -1.12
CA MET A 501 -13.22 -8.78 -2.00
C MET A 501 -12.22 -9.63 -1.21
N ASP A 502 -11.92 -10.84 -1.72
CA ASP A 502 -10.93 -11.74 -1.13
C ASP A 502 -9.50 -11.16 -1.27
N PHE A 503 -8.62 -11.43 -0.30
CA PHE A 503 -7.21 -11.05 -0.38
C PHE A 503 -6.48 -11.99 -1.35
N ALA A 504 -6.45 -11.62 -2.64
CA ALA A 504 -6.01 -12.45 -3.76
C ALA A 504 -4.49 -12.70 -3.84
N PHE A 505 -3.83 -13.06 -2.73
CA PHE A 505 -2.36 -13.08 -2.66
C PHE A 505 -1.70 -14.05 -3.64
N HIS A 506 -2.31 -15.22 -3.86
CA HIS A 506 -1.83 -16.21 -4.83
C HIS A 506 -1.74 -15.63 -6.25
N GLU A 507 -2.68 -14.76 -6.64
CA GLU A 507 -2.70 -14.14 -7.96
C GLU A 507 -1.60 -13.08 -8.11
N ILE A 508 -1.31 -12.33 -7.03
CA ILE A 508 -0.17 -11.40 -6.97
C ILE A 508 1.17 -12.12 -7.07
N ILE A 509 1.32 -13.27 -6.39
CA ILE A 509 2.52 -14.11 -6.54
C ILE A 509 2.68 -14.53 -8.00
N GLN A 510 1.63 -15.05 -8.63
CA GLN A 510 1.68 -15.49 -10.03
C GLN A 510 2.01 -14.33 -10.98
N GLU A 511 1.42 -13.14 -10.78
CA GLU A 511 1.71 -11.96 -11.58
C GLU A 511 3.16 -11.48 -11.40
N TRP A 512 3.68 -11.50 -10.17
CA TRP A 512 5.08 -11.17 -9.93
C TRP A 512 6.04 -12.21 -10.54
N GLN A 513 5.68 -13.49 -10.49
CA GLN A 513 6.44 -14.58 -11.12
C GLN A 513 6.47 -14.48 -12.66
N LYS A 514 5.36 -14.07 -13.31
CA LYS A 514 5.34 -13.76 -14.76
C LYS A 514 6.35 -12.68 -15.14
N ARG A 515 6.61 -11.73 -14.24
CA ARG A 515 7.61 -10.65 -14.39
C ARG A 515 9.04 -11.07 -14.00
N GLY A 516 9.29 -12.37 -13.82
CA GLY A 516 10.58 -12.93 -13.38
C GLY A 516 10.86 -12.79 -11.88
N GLY A 517 9.91 -12.24 -11.12
CA GLY A 517 10.02 -12.00 -9.69
C GLY A 517 9.91 -13.26 -8.83
N GLN A 518 10.32 -13.13 -7.57
CA GLN A 518 10.26 -14.19 -6.55
C GLN A 518 9.41 -13.74 -5.34
N PRO A 519 8.64 -14.64 -4.68
CA PRO A 519 7.63 -14.22 -3.71
C PRO A 519 8.19 -13.51 -2.47
N TRP A 520 9.42 -13.85 -2.05
CA TRP A 520 10.11 -13.17 -0.96
C TRP A 520 10.40 -11.67 -1.22
N GLN A 521 10.39 -11.24 -2.49
CA GLN A 521 10.58 -9.84 -2.89
C GLN A 521 9.30 -9.00 -2.76
N LEU A 522 8.21 -9.58 -2.28
CA LEU A 522 6.90 -8.93 -2.04
C LEU A 522 6.67 -8.61 -0.54
N ILE A 523 7.68 -8.83 0.30
CA ILE A 523 7.64 -8.67 1.75
C ILE A 523 8.64 -7.59 2.17
N GLU A 524 8.34 -6.83 3.22
CA GLU A 524 9.26 -5.88 3.83
C GLU A 524 10.48 -6.62 4.44
N PRO A 525 11.72 -6.28 4.07
CA PRO A 525 12.90 -7.07 4.43
C PRO A 525 13.32 -6.91 5.89
N VAL A 526 12.86 -5.86 6.59
CA VAL A 526 13.28 -5.60 7.98
C VAL A 526 12.37 -6.28 9.01
N ASP A 527 11.05 -6.26 8.82
CA ASP A 527 10.11 -6.98 9.70
C ASP A 527 9.80 -8.42 9.23
N GLY A 528 9.96 -8.71 7.93
CA GLY A 528 9.64 -10.02 7.36
C GLY A 528 8.16 -10.39 7.45
N PHE A 529 7.26 -9.40 7.44
CA PHE A 529 5.82 -9.54 7.68
C PHE A 529 4.96 -8.70 6.74
N HIS A 530 5.24 -7.41 6.60
CA HIS A 530 4.38 -6.48 5.87
C HIS A 530 4.50 -6.61 4.34
N PRO A 531 3.45 -6.26 3.57
CA PRO A 531 3.56 -6.11 2.13
C PRO A 531 4.39 -4.86 1.78
N ASN A 532 5.45 -5.04 1.00
CA ASN A 532 6.27 -3.92 0.53
C ASN A 532 5.62 -3.16 -0.64
N GLU A 533 6.22 -2.04 -1.05
CA GLU A 533 5.70 -1.16 -2.11
C GLU A 533 5.28 -1.93 -3.37
N ARG A 534 6.11 -2.89 -3.82
CA ARG A 534 5.82 -3.74 -5.00
C ARG A 534 4.52 -4.51 -4.82
N LYS A 535 4.34 -5.18 -3.67
CA LYS A 535 3.13 -5.95 -3.37
C LYS A 535 1.91 -5.06 -3.24
N SER A 536 2.03 -3.94 -2.52
CA SER A 536 0.96 -2.98 -2.28
C SER A 536 0.44 -2.37 -3.59
N VAL A 537 1.32 -2.16 -4.55
CA VAL A 537 0.97 -1.68 -5.89
C VAL A 537 0.45 -2.80 -6.81
N LEU A 538 1.02 -4.02 -6.78
CA LEU A 538 0.58 -5.15 -7.61
C LEU A 538 -0.81 -5.69 -7.21
N LEU A 539 -1.11 -5.78 -5.90
CA LEU A 539 -2.45 -6.03 -5.34
C LEU A 539 -3.53 -5.22 -6.09
N LYS A 540 -3.16 -3.98 -6.41
CA LYS A 540 -4.02 -2.93 -6.91
C LYS A 540 -4.22 -2.92 -8.43
N GLY A 541 -3.39 -3.66 -9.18
CA GLY A 541 -3.69 -3.98 -10.57
C GLY A 541 -4.95 -4.85 -10.66
N MET A 542 -5.01 -5.85 -9.78
CA MET A 542 -6.07 -6.87 -9.77
C MET A 542 -7.43 -6.33 -9.32
N LEU A 543 -7.44 -5.41 -8.34
CA LEU A 543 -8.65 -4.70 -7.87
C LEU A 543 -9.51 -4.16 -9.04
N MET A 544 -8.86 -3.55 -10.04
CA MET A 544 -9.53 -2.80 -11.13
C MET A 544 -9.61 -3.59 -12.44
N THR A 545 -8.86 -4.69 -12.62
CA THR A 545 -9.11 -5.66 -13.70
C THR A 545 -10.19 -6.68 -13.33
N SER A 546 -10.46 -6.86 -12.02
CA SER A 546 -11.70 -7.50 -11.58
C SER A 546 -12.86 -6.64 -12.09
N GLN A 547 -13.82 -7.25 -12.78
CA GLN A 547 -14.86 -6.53 -13.53
C GLN A 547 -15.88 -5.78 -12.64
N THR A 548 -15.71 -5.82 -11.32
CA THR A 548 -16.68 -5.32 -10.33
C THR A 548 -16.93 -3.81 -10.43
N LEU A 549 -15.86 -3.01 -10.54
CA LEU A 549 -15.96 -1.55 -10.49
C LEU A 549 -16.47 -0.91 -11.79
N ASP A 550 -16.21 -1.50 -12.96
CA ASP A 550 -16.75 -1.00 -14.25
C ASP A 550 -18.10 -1.63 -14.62
N ASN A 551 -18.43 -2.85 -14.15
CA ASN A 551 -19.72 -3.45 -14.47
C ASN A 551 -20.89 -2.87 -13.66
N GLN A 552 -20.71 -2.15 -12.55
CA GLN A 552 -21.87 -1.81 -11.72
C GLN A 552 -22.75 -0.70 -12.32
N GLU A 553 -22.15 0.35 -12.90
CA GLU A 553 -22.86 1.33 -13.73
C GLU A 553 -23.52 0.62 -14.94
N TRP A 554 -22.82 -0.31 -15.59
CA TRP A 554 -23.35 -1.14 -16.68
C TRP A 554 -24.46 -2.12 -16.26
N THR A 555 -24.47 -2.59 -15.01
CA THR A 555 -25.44 -3.55 -14.48
C THR A 555 -26.69 -2.82 -14.02
N GLN A 556 -26.57 -1.62 -13.45
CA GLN A 556 -27.71 -0.74 -13.23
C GLN A 556 -28.32 -0.27 -14.57
N LEU A 557 -27.50 0.17 -15.56
CA LEU A 557 -28.00 0.49 -16.90
C LEU A 557 -28.70 -0.70 -17.55
N THR A 558 -28.09 -1.90 -17.56
CA THR A 558 -28.72 -3.07 -18.19
C THR A 558 -29.87 -3.64 -17.38
N SER A 559 -29.97 -3.41 -16.07
CA SER A 559 -31.17 -3.70 -15.29
C SER A 559 -32.31 -2.75 -15.66
N TRP A 560 -32.05 -1.45 -15.74
CA TRP A 560 -33.01 -0.42 -16.16
C TRP A 560 -33.51 -0.65 -17.60
N VAL A 561 -32.59 -0.98 -18.52
CA VAL A 561 -32.89 -1.35 -19.92
C VAL A 561 -33.61 -2.69 -20.04
N LYS A 562 -33.41 -3.66 -19.13
CA LYS A 562 -34.19 -4.91 -19.11
C LYS A 562 -35.57 -4.73 -18.47
N GLY A 563 -35.70 -3.86 -17.47
CA GLY A 563 -36.92 -3.69 -16.69
C GLY A 563 -38.02 -2.90 -17.39
N ASN A 564 -37.69 -2.08 -18.40
CA ASN A 564 -38.62 -1.09 -18.95
C ASN A 564 -38.82 -1.16 -20.48
N LEU A 565 -38.49 -2.31 -21.11
CA LEU A 565 -38.60 -2.49 -22.56
C LEU A 565 -39.60 -3.58 -22.95
N THR A 566 -40.88 -3.20 -23.04
CA THR A 566 -41.82 -3.87 -23.95
C THR A 566 -41.30 -3.78 -25.39
N CYS A 567 -41.44 -4.87 -26.13
CA CYS A 567 -40.80 -5.04 -27.44
C CYS A 567 -41.79 -4.81 -28.58
N ASP A 568 -41.90 -3.56 -29.03
CA ASP A 568 -42.56 -3.23 -30.30
C ASP A 568 -41.70 -2.26 -31.13
N SER A 569 -41.16 -2.75 -32.25
CA SER A 569 -40.58 -2.03 -33.41
C SER A 569 -39.57 -2.92 -34.16
N ARG A 570 -39.66 -2.96 -35.51
CA ARG A 570 -38.84 -3.81 -36.39
C ARG A 570 -37.33 -3.60 -36.25
N THR A 571 -36.87 -2.42 -35.82
CA THR A 571 -35.45 -2.11 -35.64
C THR A 571 -34.79 -2.96 -34.54
N ARG A 572 -35.57 -3.49 -33.59
CA ARG A 572 -35.05 -4.34 -32.51
C ARG A 572 -34.82 -5.81 -32.90
N GLU A 573 -35.56 -6.34 -33.87
CA GLU A 573 -35.40 -7.73 -34.33
C GLU A 573 -33.97 -7.99 -34.85
N TRP A 574 -33.40 -7.01 -35.56
CA TRP A 574 -32.01 -7.03 -36.03
C TRP A 574 -30.99 -7.17 -34.90
N LEU A 575 -31.07 -6.30 -33.88
CA LEU A 575 -30.17 -6.32 -32.73
C LEU A 575 -30.31 -7.62 -31.92
N CYS A 576 -31.53 -8.10 -31.71
CA CYS A 576 -31.77 -9.38 -31.04
C CYS A 576 -31.23 -10.58 -31.84
N CYS A 577 -31.29 -10.57 -33.17
CA CYS A 577 -30.69 -11.63 -33.98
C CYS A 577 -29.16 -11.57 -34.04
N CYS A 578 -28.55 -10.38 -34.07
CA CYS A 578 -27.09 -10.25 -33.93
C CYS A 578 -26.59 -10.88 -32.60
N LEU A 579 -27.25 -10.55 -31.48
CA LEU A 579 -26.94 -11.14 -30.16
C LEU A 579 -27.15 -12.66 -30.10
N ARG A 580 -28.19 -13.20 -30.76
CA ARG A 580 -28.42 -14.66 -30.83
C ARG A 580 -27.39 -15.38 -31.69
N ILE A 581 -26.99 -14.81 -32.82
CA ILE A 581 -25.95 -15.38 -33.70
C ILE A 581 -24.58 -15.40 -33.00
N VAL A 582 -24.20 -14.31 -32.34
CA VAL A 582 -22.94 -14.23 -31.55
C VAL A 582 -22.94 -15.22 -30.35
N SER A 583 -24.12 -15.59 -29.84
CA SER A 583 -24.28 -16.62 -28.80
C SER A 583 -24.63 -18.02 -29.34
N GLY A 584 -24.39 -18.28 -30.63
CA GLY A 584 -24.50 -19.61 -31.25
C GLY A 584 -25.92 -20.14 -31.47
N ARG A 585 -26.96 -19.31 -31.29
CA ARG A 585 -28.37 -19.70 -31.44
C ARG A 585 -28.95 -19.20 -32.77
N ARG A 586 -29.64 -20.08 -33.50
CA ARG A 586 -30.35 -19.69 -34.74
C ARG A 586 -31.51 -18.73 -34.42
N CYS A 587 -31.72 -17.73 -35.28
CA CYS A 587 -33.00 -17.02 -35.32
C CYS A 587 -34.07 -17.83 -36.06
N SER A 588 -35.33 -17.65 -35.68
CA SER A 588 -36.47 -18.28 -36.34
C SER A 588 -36.80 -17.59 -37.67
N SER A 589 -37.55 -18.27 -38.54
CA SER A 589 -37.61 -17.99 -39.98
C SER A 589 -38.73 -17.03 -40.40
N SER A 590 -38.45 -15.73 -40.47
CA SER A 590 -39.30 -14.75 -41.20
C SER A 590 -38.53 -13.49 -41.65
N GLY A 591 -37.36 -13.67 -42.28
CA GLY A 591 -36.55 -12.59 -42.90
C GLY A 591 -36.27 -12.82 -44.40
N PRO A 592 -35.88 -11.79 -45.17
CA PRO A 592 -35.86 -11.85 -46.64
C PRO A 592 -34.77 -12.76 -47.24
N LYS A 593 -35.18 -13.67 -48.13
CA LYS A 593 -34.38 -14.74 -48.78
C LYS A 593 -33.36 -14.26 -49.85
N SER A 594 -32.65 -13.17 -49.60
CA SER A 594 -31.70 -12.53 -50.56
C SER A 594 -30.22 -12.58 -50.14
N TRP A 595 -29.90 -12.91 -48.89
CA TRP A 595 -28.52 -12.97 -48.38
C TRP A 595 -27.90 -14.37 -48.36
N GLU A 596 -28.64 -15.41 -47.94
CA GLU A 596 -28.11 -16.79 -47.85
C GLU A 596 -27.56 -17.30 -49.20
N ARG A 597 -28.24 -16.98 -50.31
CA ARG A 597 -27.80 -17.31 -51.68
C ARG A 597 -26.47 -16.66 -52.10
N ARG A 598 -25.99 -15.64 -51.39
CA ARG A 598 -24.75 -14.91 -51.72
C ARG A 598 -23.52 -15.43 -50.97
N ILE A 599 -23.72 -16.12 -49.84
CA ILE A 599 -22.63 -16.74 -49.07
C ILE A 599 -22.15 -18.02 -49.79
N HIS A 600 -23.09 -18.85 -50.25
CA HIS A 600 -22.78 -20.11 -50.95
C HIS A 600 -22.13 -19.96 -52.33
N SER A 601 -22.06 -18.76 -52.91
CA SER A 601 -21.45 -18.51 -54.22
C SER A 601 -19.95 -18.18 -54.17
N THR A 602 -19.28 -18.31 -53.02
CA THR A 602 -17.87 -17.90 -52.84
C THR A 602 -16.96 -19.11 -52.55
N PRO A 603 -16.23 -19.67 -53.55
CA PRO A 603 -15.51 -20.95 -53.41
C PRO A 603 -14.42 -21.01 -52.33
N ARG A 604 -13.93 -19.85 -51.86
CA ARG A 604 -12.88 -19.78 -50.83
C ARG A 604 -13.38 -20.02 -49.40
N LEU A 605 -14.69 -19.95 -49.13
CA LEU A 605 -15.19 -20.08 -47.76
C LEU A 605 -15.33 -21.55 -47.31
N ASN A 606 -15.81 -22.45 -48.18
CA ASN A 606 -15.95 -23.88 -47.86
C ASN A 606 -14.61 -24.51 -47.41
N ARG A 607 -13.52 -24.24 -48.15
CA ARG A 607 -12.18 -24.76 -47.85
C ARG A 607 -11.61 -24.28 -46.51
N CYS A 608 -12.16 -23.23 -45.92
CA CYS A 608 -11.77 -22.71 -44.61
C CYS A 608 -12.54 -23.38 -43.44
N LEU A 609 -13.65 -24.06 -43.74
CA LEU A 609 -14.47 -24.79 -42.74
C LEU A 609 -14.03 -26.25 -42.59
N GLU A 610 -13.56 -26.87 -43.67
CA GLU A 610 -13.06 -28.26 -43.67
C GLU A 610 -11.80 -28.43 -42.79
N THR A 611 -10.96 -27.40 -42.67
CA THR A 611 -9.67 -27.47 -41.94
C THR A 611 -9.77 -27.15 -40.43
N LYS A 612 -10.95 -27.28 -39.82
CA LYS A 612 -11.16 -27.05 -38.36
C LYS A 612 -11.83 -28.21 -37.60
N ALA A 613 -11.67 -29.43 -38.10
CA ALA A 613 -11.69 -30.65 -37.28
C ALA A 613 -10.31 -31.32 -37.39
N GLY A 614 -9.76 -31.87 -36.31
CA GLY A 614 -8.41 -32.46 -36.35
C GLY A 614 -8.06 -33.33 -35.15
N THR A 615 -6.97 -34.10 -35.28
CA THR A 615 -6.40 -34.97 -34.24
C THR A 615 -4.95 -35.38 -34.58
N GLU A 616 -4.05 -35.26 -33.60
CA GLU A 616 -2.80 -36.07 -33.40
C GLU A 616 -1.68 -36.06 -34.49
N PRO A 617 -0.53 -36.74 -34.29
CA PRO A 617 0.50 -36.34 -33.33
C PRO A 617 1.95 -36.29 -33.91
N LEU A 618 2.97 -36.11 -33.05
CA LEU A 618 4.39 -35.95 -33.43
C LEU A 618 5.03 -37.17 -34.14
N ARG A 619 5.97 -36.88 -35.06
CA ARG A 619 7.19 -37.69 -35.27
C ARG A 619 8.39 -36.83 -35.73
N SER A 620 9.54 -37.46 -35.96
CA SER A 620 10.88 -36.93 -35.61
C SER A 620 11.92 -36.87 -36.75
N MET A 621 13.09 -36.29 -36.41
CA MET A 621 14.42 -36.39 -37.06
C MET A 621 14.87 -35.25 -38.02
N HIS A 622 15.72 -34.35 -37.48
CA HIS A 622 17.12 -34.04 -37.86
C HIS A 622 17.74 -34.68 -39.14
N PRO A 623 18.89 -34.13 -39.65
CA PRO A 623 19.41 -32.74 -39.66
C PRO A 623 20.08 -32.34 -41.02
N TRP A 624 21.08 -31.43 -40.99
CA TRP A 624 21.89 -30.84 -42.11
C TRP A 624 21.17 -29.79 -42.98
N GLY A 625 21.81 -28.70 -43.45
CA GLY A 625 23.14 -28.16 -43.11
C GLY A 625 23.74 -27.26 -44.20
N ALA A 626 24.43 -26.16 -43.82
CA ALA A 626 25.24 -25.26 -44.69
C ALA A 626 24.44 -24.45 -45.76
N GLN A 627 24.92 -23.36 -46.38
CA GLN A 627 26.03 -22.43 -46.10
C GLN A 627 25.83 -21.08 -46.83
N GLY A 628 26.19 -19.93 -46.22
CA GLY A 628 26.50 -18.65 -46.89
C GLY A 628 25.36 -17.88 -47.59
N GLY A 629 25.49 -16.57 -47.87
CA GLY A 629 26.48 -15.61 -47.36
C GLY A 629 26.71 -14.38 -48.26
N ARG A 630 26.65 -13.17 -47.67
CA ARG A 630 26.93 -11.84 -48.29
C ARG A 630 25.95 -11.42 -49.42
N GLY A 631 25.58 -10.15 -49.60
CA GLY A 631 25.86 -8.93 -48.84
C GLY A 631 25.99 -7.70 -49.77
N VAL A 632 25.56 -6.51 -49.31
CA VAL A 632 25.63 -5.20 -50.03
C VAL A 632 24.68 -5.09 -51.26
N GLY A 633 23.99 -3.97 -51.54
CA GLY A 633 23.70 -2.80 -50.70
C GLY A 633 23.38 -1.49 -51.48
N LYS A 634 22.72 -0.56 -50.78
CA LYS A 634 22.66 0.91 -51.01
C LYS A 634 21.85 1.53 -52.18
N LEU A 635 21.45 2.79 -51.88
CA LEU A 635 21.04 3.94 -52.71
C LEU A 635 19.58 4.10 -53.21
N ILE A 636 18.92 5.08 -52.56
CA ILE A 636 17.79 5.96 -52.95
C ILE A 636 18.41 7.14 -53.76
N PRO A 637 17.79 7.75 -54.83
CA PRO A 637 16.90 8.93 -54.62
C PRO A 637 15.88 9.39 -55.72
N GLN A 638 14.77 10.01 -55.25
CA GLN A 638 14.12 11.24 -55.77
C GLN A 638 13.47 11.22 -57.21
N THR A 639 12.96 12.31 -57.85
CA THR A 639 11.86 13.31 -57.61
C THR A 639 11.43 13.92 -59.00
N LEU A 640 10.40 14.76 -59.28
CA LEU A 640 9.28 15.43 -58.57
C LEU A 640 8.12 15.77 -59.58
N TRP A 641 6.99 16.31 -59.06
CA TRP A 641 5.99 17.20 -59.72
C TRP A 641 5.02 16.67 -60.82
N GLY A 642 3.84 17.31 -60.91
CA GLY A 642 2.85 17.13 -61.99
C GLY A 642 1.39 17.38 -61.58
N LEU A 643 0.91 18.64 -61.57
CA LEU A 643 -0.49 19.00 -61.28
C LEU A 643 -1.29 19.29 -62.56
N LEU A 644 -2.59 18.93 -62.61
CA LEU A 644 -3.72 19.84 -62.89
C LEU A 644 -5.11 19.15 -63.04
N ARG A 645 -6.12 19.77 -62.41
CA ARG A 645 -7.56 19.92 -62.79
C ARG A 645 -8.62 18.80 -62.56
N HIS A 646 -9.78 19.32 -62.10
CA HIS A 646 -11.18 18.85 -62.09
C HIS A 646 -11.69 17.68 -61.20
N ARG A 647 -12.53 18.09 -60.22
CA ARG A 647 -13.60 17.36 -59.50
C ARG A 647 -14.86 17.15 -60.40
N PRO A 648 -15.93 16.46 -59.95
CA PRO A 648 -16.02 15.26 -59.10
C PRO A 648 -17.07 14.22 -59.58
N LYS A 649 -16.86 12.91 -59.42
CA LYS A 649 -17.93 11.89 -59.47
C LYS A 649 -17.71 10.71 -58.52
N GLY A 650 -18.78 10.29 -57.84
CA GLY A 650 -19.03 8.96 -57.25
C GLY A 650 -17.92 8.27 -56.45
N VAL A 651 -18.04 8.25 -55.12
CA VAL A 651 -17.27 7.31 -54.28
C VAL A 651 -17.82 5.89 -54.47
N SER A 652 -17.08 5.03 -55.17
CA SER A 652 -17.39 3.60 -55.28
C SER A 652 -17.08 2.87 -53.97
N PHE A 653 -18.00 2.01 -53.52
CA PHE A 653 -17.94 1.33 -52.23
C PHE A 653 -16.92 0.17 -52.14
N SER A 654 -15.94 0.12 -53.05
CA SER A 654 -15.04 -1.02 -53.26
C SER A 654 -13.59 -0.83 -52.78
N SER A 655 -13.17 0.38 -52.38
CA SER A 655 -11.77 0.68 -52.03
C SER A 655 -11.40 0.49 -50.55
N ILE A 656 -12.38 0.37 -49.64
CA ILE A 656 -12.12 0.32 -48.19
C ILE A 656 -11.71 -1.09 -47.71
N PHE A 657 -12.14 -2.16 -48.39
CA PHE A 657 -11.92 -3.55 -47.93
C PHE A 657 -10.49 -4.09 -48.10
N ALA A 658 -9.61 -3.36 -48.81
CA ALA A 658 -8.26 -3.80 -49.15
C ALA A 658 -7.17 -3.40 -48.13
N LYS A 659 -7.54 -2.95 -46.91
CA LYS A 659 -6.57 -2.54 -45.87
C LYS A 659 -6.78 -3.13 -44.47
N CYS A 660 -7.61 -4.17 -44.32
CA CYS A 660 -7.80 -4.89 -43.05
C CYS A 660 -6.89 -6.13 -42.89
N LEU A 661 -5.64 -6.06 -43.37
CA LEU A 661 -4.65 -7.15 -43.27
C LEU A 661 -3.26 -6.68 -42.77
N SER A 662 -3.23 -5.64 -41.93
CA SER A 662 -2.20 -5.39 -40.90
C SER A 662 -2.51 -4.07 -40.19
N LEU A 663 -2.82 -4.10 -38.88
CA LEU A 663 -2.83 -2.96 -37.95
C LEU A 663 -3.12 -3.47 -36.52
N ASN A 664 -2.59 -2.77 -35.50
CA ASN A 664 -2.74 -3.14 -34.08
C ASN A 664 -4.05 -2.60 -33.46
N GLU A 665 -4.39 -3.08 -32.26
CA GLU A 665 -5.67 -2.86 -31.58
C GLU A 665 -6.07 -1.39 -31.37
N GLU A 666 -5.12 -0.46 -31.22
CA GLU A 666 -5.40 0.96 -30.96
C GLU A 666 -6.29 1.61 -32.03
N HIS A 667 -6.16 1.21 -33.30
CA HIS A 667 -6.95 1.79 -34.39
C HIS A 667 -8.44 1.38 -34.37
N MET A 668 -8.81 0.36 -33.59
CA MET A 668 -10.18 -0.12 -33.50
C MET A 668 -11.08 0.86 -32.72
N TRP A 669 -10.54 1.54 -31.70
CA TRP A 669 -11.29 2.49 -30.85
C TRP A 669 -11.64 3.80 -31.57
N MET A 670 -10.68 4.41 -32.28
CA MET A 670 -10.91 5.61 -33.09
C MET A 670 -12.04 5.42 -34.12
N THR A 671 -12.15 4.24 -34.71
CA THR A 671 -13.17 3.92 -35.71
C THR A 671 -14.57 3.90 -35.11
N VAL A 672 -14.72 3.46 -33.85
CA VAL A 672 -16.02 3.44 -33.15
C VAL A 672 -16.50 4.87 -32.84
N GLN A 673 -15.61 5.77 -32.39
CA GLN A 673 -15.97 7.17 -32.13
C GLN A 673 -16.46 7.90 -33.39
N CYS A 674 -15.82 7.69 -34.54
CA CYS A 674 -16.26 8.30 -35.81
C CYS A 674 -17.68 7.86 -36.23
N CYS A 675 -18.06 6.60 -35.98
CA CYS A 675 -19.40 6.11 -36.30
C CYS A 675 -20.50 6.68 -35.41
N VAL A 676 -20.20 7.02 -34.14
CA VAL A 676 -21.15 7.66 -33.22
C VAL A 676 -21.36 9.14 -33.58
N LEU A 677 -20.28 9.87 -33.91
CA LEU A 677 -20.33 11.30 -34.23
C LEU A 677 -21.04 11.63 -35.55
N LEU A 678 -21.17 10.68 -36.48
CA LEU A 678 -21.96 10.85 -37.71
C LEU A 678 -23.48 10.64 -37.51
N GLY A 679 -23.89 10.05 -36.39
CA GLY A 679 -25.31 9.77 -36.09
C GLY A 679 -26.09 10.95 -35.50
N SER A 680 -25.40 11.96 -34.95
CA SER A 680 -26.01 13.04 -34.15
C SER A 680 -26.33 14.33 -34.92
N VAL A 681 -25.88 14.47 -36.17
CA VAL A 681 -25.98 15.73 -36.95
C VAL A 681 -27.12 15.72 -37.98
N THR A 682 -27.65 14.55 -38.34
CA THR A 682 -28.61 14.39 -39.46
C THR A 682 -30.09 14.29 -39.04
N LEU A 683 -30.38 14.20 -37.74
CA LEU A 683 -31.75 14.02 -37.23
C LEU A 683 -32.67 15.27 -37.28
N PRO A 684 -32.18 16.54 -37.18
CA PRO A 684 -33.05 17.72 -37.24
C PRO A 684 -33.69 18.03 -38.61
N LEU A 685 -33.32 17.32 -39.68
CA LEU A 685 -33.67 17.67 -41.06
C LEU A 685 -34.71 16.74 -41.73
N PHE A 686 -35.29 15.79 -40.99
CA PHE A 686 -36.27 14.81 -41.50
C PHE A 686 -37.61 14.77 -40.76
N LEU A 687 -37.91 15.79 -39.95
CA LEU A 687 -39.23 15.97 -39.31
C LEU A 687 -39.84 17.33 -39.69
N LYS A 688 -40.32 17.41 -40.93
CA LYS A 688 -41.37 18.32 -41.37
C LYS A 688 -42.16 17.71 -42.52
#